data_AF-A0A9W9RE60-F1
#
_entry.id   AF-A0A9W9RE60-F1
#
_cell.length_a   1.000
_cell.length_b   1.000
_cell.length_c   1.000
_cell.angle_alpha   90.00
_cell.angle_beta   90.00
_cell.angle_gamma   90.00
#
_symmetry.space_group_name_H-M   'P 1'
#
loop_
_entity.id
_entity.type
_entity.pdbx_description
1 polymer ?
#
loop_
_entity_poly.entity_id
_entity_poly.type
_entity_poly.pdbx_seq_one_letter_code
_entity_poly.pdbx_strand_id
1 'polypeptide(L)'
;MFLPIIQLIFLNLPHMTYCISLKGQTVELNGISFYLPPKVLGTFGFDNSPAVGNLTEPLYPITFIDIASDNRSLDTIIAGYQSLDDVFNIGFLKAPELTSCQVIFHNGHSNDAIQDLQTVKSKYDVEAIFPYPVDASKPSLPPGPYFWSPASGIINAAYRLYSDEQGAFTQGLIPLEDGSYDVIPAAVPGAGSMTIGVLSRLQSTKDPAKPLAGVRLGVKDIFDVAGIKSSGGNRAYYKLSPPANETAPAIQKLIDAGAVLIGKMKTSQFANGEVSQKIILLVDYHAPFNPRGDGYQDPGSSSSGPAAGVASYDWLDLAIGTDTGGSIRVPAGVNGVYGVRPSHDSALLKGIIPLSPEMDTVGILARNTTLLKEASKVLYGGLGANASLPRKLYLVDFPTNRSSQSDKILLDFTASLADTLHITAEVFDMKKIWNLTAPKEANGAGLVDFVGDIFPLLTAKEQLQLVGNKLYTQYKAENNGRLPFIDPSPWIRWNWGTEQADTSLDEAFHNMSIFASWWHSHGQAGGPDSCSDSLFVYPQSIGETIYRDGPYPIDSPGIPSGFGIDRVPSFVGSPDFTLSIGEIEYHSRITNRTEVLPVSADIMGGKGCEGMLFNVIDKLVAAGKLKGKLHTGKSLYGLN
;
A
#
# COMPACT_ATOMS: atom_id res chain seq x y z
N MET A 1 3.20 -53.28 -1.38
CA MET A 1 2.52 -52.97 -2.66
C MET A 1 3.27 -51.79 -3.25
N PHE A 2 3.79 -51.92 -4.47
CA PHE A 2 4.85 -51.10 -5.08
C PHE A 2 4.46 -49.62 -5.25
N LEU A 3 5.34 -48.68 -4.83
CA LEU A 3 5.35 -47.30 -5.32
C LEU A 3 5.95 -47.26 -6.74
N PRO A 4 5.44 -46.45 -7.68
CA PRO A 4 6.13 -46.23 -8.95
C PRO A 4 7.25 -45.20 -8.72
N ILE A 5 8.49 -45.62 -8.99
CA ILE A 5 9.58 -44.72 -9.29
C ILE A 5 9.22 -44.04 -10.62
N ILE A 6 8.91 -42.74 -10.59
CA ILE A 6 8.80 -41.94 -11.81
C ILE A 6 10.23 -41.76 -12.34
N GLN A 7 10.68 -42.66 -13.21
CA GLN A 7 11.81 -42.39 -14.10
C GLN A 7 11.32 -41.40 -15.16
N LEU A 8 11.76 -40.14 -15.07
CA LEU A 8 11.67 -39.21 -16.21
C LEU A 8 12.57 -39.74 -17.33
N ILE A 9 11.96 -40.31 -18.35
CA ILE A 9 12.62 -40.64 -19.62
C ILE A 9 12.78 -39.33 -20.40
N PHE A 10 13.99 -38.79 -20.45
CA PHE A 10 14.31 -37.66 -21.32
C PHE A 10 14.50 -38.14 -22.75
N LEU A 11 13.53 -37.82 -23.62
CA LEU A 11 13.72 -37.91 -25.06
C LEU A 11 14.68 -36.79 -25.49
N ASN A 12 15.87 -37.15 -25.93
CA ASN A 12 16.86 -36.23 -26.48
C ASN A 12 16.31 -35.60 -27.78
N LEU A 13 15.78 -34.38 -27.69
CA LEU A 13 15.46 -33.56 -28.84
C LEU A 13 16.70 -32.69 -29.15
N PRO A 14 17.35 -32.83 -30.32
CA PRO A 14 18.69 -32.28 -30.61
C PRO A 14 18.79 -30.75 -30.69
N HIS A 15 17.73 -30.02 -30.33
CA HIS A 15 17.65 -28.56 -30.39
C HIS A 15 17.11 -27.89 -29.12
N MET A 16 16.96 -28.61 -28.00
CA MET A 16 16.56 -27.99 -26.73
C MET A 16 17.66 -28.05 -25.69
N THR A 17 18.16 -26.87 -25.31
CA THR A 17 18.86 -26.65 -24.04
C THR A 17 17.80 -26.66 -22.94
N TYR A 18 17.71 -27.74 -22.17
CA TYR A 18 16.87 -27.80 -20.98
C TYR A 18 17.69 -27.36 -19.76
N CYS A 19 17.23 -26.33 -19.06
CA CYS A 19 17.71 -25.97 -17.73
C CYS A 19 16.56 -26.23 -16.75
N ILE A 20 16.70 -27.21 -15.87
CA ILE A 20 15.77 -27.44 -14.77
C ILE A 20 16.24 -26.56 -13.61
N SER A 21 15.50 -25.50 -13.33
CA SER A 21 15.69 -24.67 -12.14
C SER A 21 14.54 -24.96 -11.17
N LEU A 22 14.86 -25.49 -9.98
CA LEU A 22 13.88 -25.67 -8.91
C LEU A 22 13.49 -24.29 -8.38
N LYS A 23 12.28 -23.84 -8.72
CA LYS A 23 11.68 -22.57 -8.30
C LYS A 23 10.87 -22.72 -7.01
N GLY A 24 11.28 -23.60 -6.11
CA GLY A 24 10.59 -23.87 -4.84
C GLY A 24 9.48 -24.92 -4.94
N GLN A 25 8.74 -25.10 -3.84
CA GLN A 25 7.65 -26.07 -3.72
C GLN A 25 6.46 -25.48 -2.95
N THR A 26 5.25 -25.95 -3.25
CA THR A 26 4.03 -25.58 -2.50
C THR A 26 3.62 -26.76 -1.63
N VAL A 27 3.28 -26.50 -0.38
CA VAL A 27 2.81 -27.50 0.60
C VAL A 27 1.53 -27.01 1.24
N GLU A 28 0.75 -27.95 1.77
CA GLU A 28 -0.45 -27.62 2.54
C GLU A 28 -0.26 -28.08 3.98
N LEU A 29 -0.62 -27.22 4.92
CA LEU A 29 -0.60 -27.51 6.34
C LEU A 29 -1.89 -26.99 6.96
N ASN A 30 -2.71 -27.90 7.50
CA ASN A 30 -3.98 -27.57 8.16
C ASN A 30 -4.92 -26.72 7.26
N GLY A 31 -5.05 -27.11 5.99
CA GLY A 31 -5.87 -26.41 5.00
C GLY A 31 -5.33 -25.05 4.54
N ILE A 32 -4.09 -24.69 4.93
CA ILE A 32 -3.43 -23.45 4.52
C ILE A 32 -2.28 -23.80 3.59
N SER A 33 -2.24 -23.16 2.42
CA SER A 33 -1.16 -23.34 1.46
C SER A 33 0.06 -22.47 1.80
N PHE A 34 1.24 -23.06 1.67
CA PHE A 34 2.53 -22.41 1.88
C PHE A 34 3.44 -22.63 0.68
N TYR A 35 4.22 -21.60 0.33
CA TYR A 35 5.31 -21.70 -0.62
C TYR A 35 6.65 -21.71 0.10
N LEU A 36 7.51 -22.65 -0.28
CA LEU A 36 8.86 -22.82 0.23
C LEU A 36 9.81 -22.43 -0.91
N PRO A 37 10.49 -21.27 -0.82
CA PRO A 37 11.45 -20.88 -1.83
C PRO A 37 12.64 -21.85 -1.82
N PRO A 38 13.39 -21.97 -2.93
CA PRO A 38 14.58 -22.82 -3.00
C PRO A 38 15.70 -22.36 -2.06
N LYS A 39 15.62 -21.13 -1.54
CA LYS A 39 16.55 -20.58 -0.56
C LYS A 39 16.59 -21.45 0.70
N VAL A 40 17.81 -21.87 1.05
CA VAL A 40 18.12 -22.61 2.28
C VAL A 40 18.49 -21.61 3.37
N LEU A 41 17.70 -21.55 4.46
CA LEU A 41 17.95 -20.63 5.58
C LEU A 41 18.94 -21.21 6.60
N GLY A 42 19.07 -22.52 6.63
CA GLY A 42 19.97 -23.24 7.50
C GLY A 42 20.00 -24.72 7.13
N THR A 43 21.02 -25.41 7.64
CA THR A 43 21.07 -26.87 7.60
C THR A 43 21.24 -27.39 9.02
N PHE A 44 20.38 -28.32 9.41
CA PHE A 44 20.49 -29.03 10.67
C PHE A 44 20.29 -30.52 10.44
N GLY A 45 21.41 -31.23 10.56
CA GLY A 45 21.47 -32.68 10.55
C GLY A 45 21.65 -33.19 11.97
N PHE A 46 21.08 -34.35 12.25
CA PHE A 46 21.29 -35.05 13.51
C PHE A 46 22.24 -36.21 13.25
N ASP A 47 23.54 -36.01 13.51
CA ASP A 47 24.45 -37.15 13.57
C ASP A 47 24.11 -37.95 14.83
N ASN A 48 23.46 -39.10 14.65
CA ASN A 48 23.21 -40.15 15.67
C ASN A 48 22.22 -39.82 16.81
N SER A 49 21.22 -38.94 16.62
CA SER A 49 20.14 -38.75 17.61
C SER A 49 19.05 -39.85 17.49
N PRO A 50 18.77 -40.64 18.54
CA PRO A 50 17.73 -41.69 18.50
C PRO A 50 16.32 -41.14 18.21
N ALA A 51 16.05 -39.89 18.61
CA ALA A 51 14.75 -39.25 18.41
C ALA A 51 14.45 -38.94 16.93
N VAL A 52 15.48 -38.90 16.07
CA VAL A 52 15.35 -38.57 14.64
C VAL A 52 15.15 -39.82 13.80
N GLY A 53 15.58 -40.98 14.31
CA GLY A 53 15.33 -42.27 13.67
C GLY A 53 13.85 -42.65 13.60
N ASN A 54 12.98 -41.99 14.38
CA ASN A 54 11.54 -42.19 14.35
C ASN A 54 10.80 -41.25 13.37
N LEU A 55 11.49 -40.27 12.79
CA LEU A 55 10.91 -39.35 11.81
C LEU A 55 10.81 -40.04 10.44
N THR A 56 9.59 -40.22 9.95
CA THR A 56 9.29 -40.94 8.70
C THR A 56 8.94 -40.03 7.53
N GLU A 57 8.59 -38.77 7.76
CA GLU A 57 8.17 -37.85 6.70
C GLU A 57 9.36 -37.17 6.01
N PRO A 58 9.24 -36.87 4.70
CA PRO A 58 10.29 -36.16 3.96
C PRO A 58 10.44 -34.68 4.37
N LEU A 59 9.39 -34.10 4.97
CA LEU A 59 9.31 -32.70 5.33
C LEU A 59 8.44 -32.54 6.59
N TYR A 60 8.95 -31.78 7.55
CA TYR A 60 8.26 -31.47 8.80
C TYR A 60 8.01 -29.96 8.93
N PRO A 61 6.79 -29.53 9.28
CA PRO A 61 6.62 -28.21 9.84
C PRO A 61 7.36 -28.14 11.18
N ILE A 62 8.08 -27.05 11.41
CA ILE A 62 8.83 -26.84 12.64
C ILE A 62 8.58 -25.43 13.17
N THR A 63 8.70 -25.29 14.48
CA THR A 63 8.69 -23.99 15.17
C THR A 63 10.06 -23.72 15.76
N PHE A 64 10.67 -22.60 15.38
CA PHE A 64 11.88 -22.11 16.04
C PHE A 64 11.51 -21.11 17.15
N ILE A 65 12.00 -21.34 18.36
CA ILE A 65 11.77 -20.48 19.52
C ILE A 65 13.08 -19.90 20.07
N ASP A 66 13.03 -18.65 20.52
CA ASP A 66 14.10 -18.05 21.29
C ASP A 66 13.79 -18.20 22.78
N ILE A 67 14.64 -18.92 23.51
CA ILE A 67 14.53 -19.15 24.95
C ILE A 67 15.59 -18.39 25.76
N ALA A 68 16.48 -17.65 25.09
CA ALA A 68 17.55 -16.89 25.73
C ALA A 68 17.10 -15.47 26.12
N SER A 69 16.08 -14.91 25.45
CA SER A 69 15.66 -13.52 25.60
C SER A 69 14.63 -13.25 26.70
N ASP A 70 13.96 -14.29 27.23
CA ASP A 70 12.96 -14.11 28.28
C ASP A 70 12.65 -15.43 28.99
N ASN A 71 12.69 -15.42 30.33
CA ASN A 71 12.46 -16.57 31.21
C ASN A 71 10.96 -16.97 31.25
N ARG A 72 10.34 -17.17 30.07
CA ARG A 72 8.89 -17.36 29.87
C ARG A 72 8.56 -18.84 29.66
N SER A 73 7.35 -19.21 30.07
CA SER A 73 6.77 -20.53 29.77
C SER A 73 6.62 -20.71 28.26
N LEU A 74 6.79 -21.93 27.77
CA LEU A 74 6.69 -22.23 26.34
C LEU A 74 5.27 -21.94 25.81
N ASP A 75 4.24 -22.14 26.64
CA ASP A 75 2.87 -21.76 26.29
C ASP A 75 2.70 -20.25 26.07
N THR A 76 3.42 -19.41 26.83
CA THR A 76 3.39 -17.95 26.68
C THR A 76 4.05 -17.52 25.37
N ILE A 77 5.16 -18.16 24.98
CA ILE A 77 5.84 -17.89 23.71
C ILE A 77 4.91 -18.21 22.54
N ILE A 78 4.28 -19.39 22.56
CA ILE A 78 3.33 -19.85 21.55
C ILE A 78 2.14 -18.89 21.43
N ALA A 79 1.53 -18.52 22.55
CA ALA A 79 0.41 -17.57 22.56
C ALA A 79 0.82 -16.21 21.99
N GLY A 80 2.04 -15.75 22.30
CA GLY A 80 2.63 -14.55 21.71
C GLY A 80 2.74 -14.65 20.19
N TYR A 81 3.24 -15.76 19.66
CA TYR A 81 3.38 -15.97 18.21
C TYR A 81 2.02 -15.96 17.50
N GLN A 82 1.03 -16.66 18.04
CA GLN A 82 -0.33 -16.68 17.48
C GLN A 82 -1.00 -15.31 17.48
N SER A 83 -0.66 -14.45 18.44
CA SER A 83 -1.22 -13.09 18.52
C SER A 83 -0.56 -12.10 17.54
N LEU A 84 0.71 -12.35 17.17
CA LEU A 84 1.53 -11.43 16.39
C LEU A 84 1.60 -11.80 14.91
N ASP A 85 1.46 -13.08 14.57
CA ASP A 85 1.76 -13.58 13.24
C ASP A 85 0.62 -14.46 12.69
N ASP A 86 0.29 -14.18 11.44
CA ASP A 86 -0.74 -14.86 10.68
C ASP A 86 -0.16 -15.99 9.81
N VAL A 87 1.16 -16.10 9.68
CA VAL A 87 1.80 -17.28 9.04
C VAL A 87 1.87 -18.43 10.04
N PHE A 88 2.33 -18.14 11.25
CA PHE A 88 2.31 -19.07 12.37
C PHE A 88 0.88 -19.45 12.74
N ASN A 89 0.61 -20.74 12.79
CA ASN A 89 -0.70 -21.26 13.17
C ASN A 89 -0.52 -22.60 13.89
N ILE A 90 -1.63 -23.12 14.41
CA ILE A 90 -1.62 -24.35 15.21
C ILE A 90 -1.02 -25.55 14.46
N GLY A 91 -1.07 -25.60 13.13
CA GLY A 91 -0.46 -26.66 12.32
C GLY A 91 1.05 -26.81 12.48
N PHE A 92 1.76 -25.75 12.89
CA PHE A 92 3.20 -25.79 13.23
C PHE A 92 3.48 -26.30 14.65
N LEU A 93 2.43 -26.62 15.41
CA LEU A 93 2.50 -27.07 16.80
C LEU A 93 1.74 -28.37 17.05
N LYS A 94 0.62 -28.57 16.36
CA LYS A 94 -0.33 -29.68 16.49
C LYS A 94 -0.99 -29.95 15.15
N ALA A 95 -0.98 -31.19 14.70
CA ALA A 95 -1.66 -31.60 13.48
C ALA A 95 -2.76 -32.64 13.80
N PRO A 96 -4.05 -32.30 13.67
CA PRO A 96 -5.13 -33.26 13.89
C PRO A 96 -5.18 -34.38 12.84
N GLU A 97 -4.63 -34.13 11.65
CA GLU A 97 -4.77 -34.97 10.46
C GLU A 97 -3.43 -35.55 9.93
N LEU A 98 -2.29 -35.09 10.45
CA LEU A 98 -1.01 -35.72 10.15
C LEU A 98 -0.80 -36.86 11.15
N THR A 99 -0.43 -38.04 10.66
CA THR A 99 0.12 -39.15 11.46
C THR A 99 1.49 -38.83 12.05
N SER A 100 1.97 -37.60 11.86
CA SER A 100 3.36 -37.22 11.93
C SER A 100 3.53 -36.14 12.99
N CYS A 101 4.51 -36.41 13.83
CA CYS A 101 4.86 -35.66 15.01
C CYS A 101 5.50 -34.29 14.74
N GLN A 102 5.35 -33.34 15.67
CA GLN A 102 5.85 -31.96 15.54
C GLN A 102 7.20 -31.76 16.24
N VAL A 103 8.05 -30.90 15.66
CA VAL A 103 9.41 -30.64 16.15
C VAL A 103 9.61 -29.16 16.46
N ILE A 104 10.07 -28.88 17.68
CA ILE A 104 10.46 -27.52 18.09
C ILE A 104 11.98 -27.44 18.16
N PHE A 105 12.53 -26.37 17.58
CA PHE A 105 13.94 -26.01 17.70
C PHE A 105 14.10 -24.78 18.58
N HIS A 106 15.17 -24.71 19.36
CA HIS A 106 15.46 -23.53 20.18
C HIS A 106 16.93 -23.16 20.22
N ASN A 107 17.24 -21.91 20.54
CA ASN A 107 18.61 -21.40 20.60
C ASN A 107 19.38 -21.68 21.91
N GLY A 108 18.75 -22.24 22.94
CA GLY A 108 19.47 -22.63 24.16
C GLY A 108 20.29 -23.92 24.02
N HIS A 109 21.19 -24.16 24.99
CA HIS A 109 22.14 -25.29 24.97
C HIS A 109 21.55 -26.64 25.42
N SER A 110 20.48 -26.62 26.23
CA SER A 110 19.73 -27.81 26.67
C SER A 110 18.26 -27.45 26.89
N ASN A 111 17.42 -28.48 27.06
CA ASN A 111 15.99 -28.31 27.34
C ASN A 111 15.71 -27.92 28.81
N ASP A 112 16.72 -27.89 29.68
CA ASP A 112 16.53 -27.71 31.13
C ASP A 112 16.03 -26.31 31.49
N ALA A 113 16.29 -25.32 30.63
CA ALA A 113 15.83 -23.95 30.80
C ALA A 113 14.35 -23.76 30.41
N ILE A 114 13.73 -24.75 29.76
CA ILE A 114 12.35 -24.66 29.29
C ILE A 114 11.40 -25.08 30.42
N GLN A 115 10.65 -24.11 30.94
CA GLN A 115 9.55 -24.40 31.87
C GLN A 115 8.45 -25.20 31.15
N ASP A 116 7.53 -25.83 31.90
CA ASP A 116 6.30 -26.44 31.35
C ASP A 116 6.44 -27.43 30.17
N LEU A 117 7.65 -27.93 29.92
CA LEU A 117 8.03 -28.77 28.78
C LEU A 117 7.08 -29.96 28.58
N GLN A 118 6.81 -30.74 29.64
CA GLN A 118 5.94 -31.91 29.57
C GLN A 118 4.48 -31.53 29.34
N THR A 119 4.03 -30.43 29.94
CA THR A 119 2.69 -29.89 29.75
C THR A 119 2.47 -29.48 28.30
N VAL A 120 3.42 -28.77 27.69
CA VAL A 120 3.36 -28.36 26.29
C VAL A 120 3.45 -29.56 25.35
N LYS A 121 4.37 -30.50 25.60
CA LYS A 121 4.44 -31.75 24.83
C LYS A 121 3.10 -32.47 24.80
N SER A 122 2.44 -32.60 25.95
CA SER A 122 1.12 -33.23 26.02
C SER A 122 0.00 -32.38 25.43
N LYS A 123 0.03 -31.05 25.57
CA LYS A 123 -1.02 -30.13 25.11
C LYS A 123 -1.07 -30.04 23.58
N TYR A 124 0.10 -29.99 22.95
CA TYR A 124 0.25 -29.77 21.51
C TYR A 124 0.68 -31.03 20.74
N ASP A 125 0.96 -32.14 21.41
CA ASP A 125 1.44 -33.39 20.79
C ASP A 125 2.80 -33.22 20.08
N VAL A 126 3.72 -32.53 20.78
CA VAL A 126 5.09 -32.28 20.30
C VAL A 126 5.96 -33.50 20.62
N GLU A 127 6.47 -34.17 19.61
CA GLU A 127 7.31 -35.36 19.77
C GLU A 127 8.70 -35.00 20.28
N ALA A 128 9.29 -33.96 19.70
CA ALA A 128 10.68 -33.63 19.98
C ALA A 128 10.92 -32.12 20.08
N ILE A 129 11.80 -31.78 21.02
CA ILE A 129 12.25 -30.42 21.28
C ILE A 129 13.77 -30.50 21.34
N PHE A 130 14.43 -29.82 20.42
CA PHE A 130 15.87 -29.93 20.23
C PHE A 130 16.57 -28.57 20.37
N PRO A 131 17.74 -28.53 21.02
CA PRO A 131 18.64 -27.40 20.89
C PRO A 131 19.15 -27.35 19.44
N TYR A 132 18.96 -26.21 18.79
CA TYR A 132 19.54 -25.90 17.51
C TYR A 132 20.94 -25.33 17.73
N PRO A 133 21.99 -25.86 17.07
CA PRO A 133 23.36 -25.46 17.30
C PRO A 133 23.53 -23.99 16.92
N VAL A 134 23.79 -23.16 17.93
CA VAL A 134 24.24 -21.80 17.75
C VAL A 134 25.74 -21.86 17.44
N ASP A 135 26.08 -22.22 16.21
CA ASP A 135 27.42 -21.96 15.71
C ASP A 135 27.60 -20.44 15.63
N ALA A 136 28.51 -19.86 16.41
CA ALA A 136 28.77 -18.42 16.41
C ALA A 136 29.18 -17.87 15.01
N SER A 137 29.54 -18.75 14.06
CA SER A 137 29.84 -18.40 12.67
C SER A 137 28.64 -18.42 11.71
N LYS A 138 27.46 -18.92 12.13
CA LYS A 138 26.23 -18.92 11.35
C LYS A 138 25.14 -18.10 12.07
N PRO A 139 24.45 -17.16 11.39
CA PRO A 139 23.40 -16.39 12.04
C PRO A 139 22.33 -17.31 12.61
N SER A 140 21.89 -17.04 13.84
CA SER A 140 20.79 -17.77 14.47
C SER A 140 19.53 -17.67 13.60
N LEU A 141 18.86 -18.80 13.36
CA LEU A 141 17.55 -18.80 12.72
C LEU A 141 16.61 -17.90 13.54
N PRO A 142 15.88 -16.95 12.95
CA PRO A 142 14.92 -16.15 13.70
C PRO A 142 13.80 -17.01 14.32
N PRO A 143 13.14 -16.52 15.37
CA PRO A 143 11.84 -17.01 15.80
C PRO A 143 10.83 -17.20 14.66
N GLY A 144 10.08 -18.31 14.67
CA GLY A 144 8.91 -18.46 13.82
C GLY A 144 8.71 -19.83 13.17
N PRO A 145 7.77 -19.92 12.22
CA PRO A 145 7.44 -21.14 11.49
C PRO A 145 8.41 -21.39 10.32
N TYR A 146 8.82 -22.64 10.16
CA TYR A 146 9.65 -23.11 9.06
C TYR A 146 9.24 -24.51 8.62
N PHE A 147 9.83 -24.96 7.51
CA PHE A 147 9.77 -26.36 7.10
C PHE A 147 11.18 -26.93 7.06
N TRP A 148 11.34 -28.15 7.57
CA TRP A 148 12.63 -28.82 7.68
C TRP A 148 12.57 -30.22 7.08
N SER A 149 13.60 -30.57 6.30
CA SER A 149 13.74 -31.90 5.72
C SER A 149 14.79 -32.69 6.48
N PRO A 150 14.43 -33.77 7.22
CA PRO A 150 15.40 -34.55 8.01
C PRO A 150 16.50 -35.19 7.17
N ALA A 151 16.18 -35.63 5.96
CA ALA A 151 17.12 -36.32 5.08
C ALA A 151 18.25 -35.41 4.54
N SER A 152 17.94 -34.13 4.30
CA SER A 152 18.89 -33.15 3.78
C SER A 152 19.39 -32.17 4.84
N GLY A 153 18.69 -32.09 5.98
CA GLY A 153 18.85 -31.09 7.01
C GLY A 153 18.36 -29.69 6.63
N ILE A 154 17.86 -29.47 5.41
CA ILE A 154 17.50 -28.14 4.90
C ILE A 154 16.32 -27.56 5.67
N ILE A 155 16.42 -26.26 6.01
CA ILE A 155 15.34 -25.45 6.57
C ILE A 155 14.93 -24.37 5.57
N ASN A 156 13.64 -24.31 5.25
CA ASN A 156 13.03 -23.31 4.37
C ASN A 156 12.07 -22.40 5.13
N ALA A 157 11.98 -21.14 4.72
CA ALA A 157 10.94 -20.22 5.18
C ALA A 157 9.55 -20.69 4.73
N ALA A 158 8.56 -20.47 5.59
CA ALA A 158 7.15 -20.64 5.25
C ALA A 158 6.57 -19.30 4.73
N TYR A 159 6.28 -19.22 3.43
CA TYR A 159 5.47 -18.13 2.88
C TYR A 159 4.01 -18.57 2.85
N ARG A 160 3.15 -17.99 3.69
CA ARG A 160 1.71 -18.26 3.61
C ARG A 160 1.17 -17.68 2.31
N LEU A 161 0.39 -18.47 1.57
CA LEU A 161 -0.23 -18.05 0.33
C LEU A 161 -1.64 -17.52 0.61
N TYR A 162 -1.91 -16.29 0.16
CA TYR A 162 -3.21 -15.65 0.22
C TYR A 162 -3.76 -15.40 -1.19
N SER A 163 -5.07 -15.52 -1.34
CA SER A 163 -5.80 -15.09 -2.54
C SER A 163 -6.04 -13.58 -2.54
N ASP A 164 -5.73 -12.92 -3.66
CA ASP A 164 -6.08 -11.52 -3.92
C ASP A 164 -7.52 -11.39 -4.45
N GLU A 165 -8.51 -11.65 -3.61
CA GLU A 165 -9.93 -11.66 -3.96
C GLU A 165 -10.47 -10.31 -4.44
N GLN A 166 -9.91 -9.19 -3.97
CA GLN A 166 -10.27 -7.85 -4.44
C GLN A 166 -9.54 -7.45 -5.73
N GLY A 167 -8.59 -8.26 -6.20
CA GLY A 167 -7.78 -7.95 -7.37
C GLY A 167 -6.99 -6.67 -7.20
N ALA A 168 -6.42 -6.41 -6.02
CA ALA A 168 -5.65 -5.21 -5.70
C ALA A 168 -4.22 -5.25 -6.26
N PHE A 169 -3.68 -6.43 -6.55
CA PHE A 169 -2.31 -6.63 -6.99
C PHE A 169 -2.21 -6.80 -8.51
N THR A 170 -1.04 -6.47 -9.06
CA THR A 170 -0.62 -6.92 -10.40
C THR A 170 0.33 -8.12 -10.31
N GLN A 171 1.12 -8.21 -9.22
CA GLN A 171 2.10 -9.29 -8.99
C GLN A 171 2.33 -9.49 -7.48
N GLY A 172 2.41 -10.74 -7.03
CA GLY A 172 3.00 -11.12 -5.73
C GLY A 172 4.52 -11.31 -5.87
N LEU A 173 5.29 -10.82 -4.90
CA LEU A 173 6.75 -10.77 -4.98
C LEU A 173 7.44 -11.55 -3.86
N ILE A 174 8.62 -12.10 -4.17
CA ILE A 174 9.53 -12.70 -3.21
C ILE A 174 10.95 -12.14 -3.40
N PRO A 175 11.72 -11.90 -2.33
CA PRO A 175 13.08 -11.40 -2.45
C PRO A 175 14.06 -12.51 -2.87
N LEU A 176 15.05 -12.14 -3.67
CA LEU A 176 16.20 -12.97 -4.06
C LEU A 176 17.44 -12.62 -3.22
N GLU A 177 18.49 -13.44 -3.33
CA GLU A 177 19.72 -13.28 -2.54
C GLU A 177 20.55 -12.06 -2.93
N ASP A 178 20.45 -11.61 -4.18
CA ASP A 178 21.15 -10.44 -4.71
C ASP A 178 20.44 -9.11 -4.37
N GLY A 179 19.33 -9.16 -3.62
CA GLY A 179 18.52 -8.00 -3.24
C GLY A 179 17.46 -7.60 -4.28
N SER A 180 17.40 -8.29 -5.43
CA SER A 180 16.30 -8.15 -6.39
C SER A 180 15.08 -8.99 -5.99
N TYR A 181 14.04 -8.95 -6.81
CA TYR A 181 12.78 -9.66 -6.58
C TYR A 181 12.42 -10.54 -7.77
N ASP A 182 11.68 -11.61 -7.50
CA ASP A 182 11.00 -12.44 -8.50
C ASP A 182 9.49 -12.47 -8.22
N VAL A 183 8.70 -12.80 -9.24
CA VAL A 183 7.27 -13.04 -9.07
C VAL A 183 7.09 -14.40 -8.42
N ILE A 184 6.22 -14.49 -7.41
CA ILE A 184 5.98 -15.76 -6.72
C ILE A 184 5.45 -16.82 -7.69
N PRO A 185 6.16 -17.96 -7.86
CA PRO A 185 5.77 -19.01 -8.82
C PRO A 185 4.80 -20.02 -8.17
N ALA A 186 3.85 -19.55 -7.38
CA ALA A 186 2.91 -20.39 -6.64
C ALA A 186 1.50 -19.82 -6.70
N ALA A 187 0.52 -20.71 -6.60
CA ALA A 187 -0.89 -20.36 -6.55
C ALA A 187 -1.57 -21.12 -5.42
N VAL A 188 -2.54 -20.48 -4.77
CA VAL A 188 -3.48 -21.16 -3.89
C VAL A 188 -4.29 -22.16 -4.74
N PRO A 189 -4.30 -23.47 -4.41
CA PRO A 189 -5.04 -24.46 -5.18
C PRO A 189 -6.53 -24.09 -5.31
N GLY A 190 -7.03 -24.10 -6.54
CA GLY A 190 -8.43 -23.79 -6.84
C GLY A 190 -8.81 -22.30 -6.80
N ALA A 191 -7.89 -21.40 -6.45
CA ALA A 191 -8.18 -19.97 -6.46
C ALA A 191 -8.30 -19.43 -7.90
N GLY A 192 -9.35 -18.63 -8.14
CA GLY A 192 -9.53 -17.89 -9.40
C GLY A 192 -8.80 -16.55 -9.43
N SER A 193 -8.24 -16.13 -8.29
CA SER A 193 -7.50 -14.88 -8.14
C SER A 193 -5.98 -15.12 -8.17
N MET A 194 -5.23 -14.03 -8.26
CA MET A 194 -3.80 -14.06 -8.04
C MET A 194 -3.45 -14.42 -6.61
N THR A 195 -2.24 -14.94 -6.40
CA THR A 195 -1.71 -15.33 -5.10
C THR A 195 -0.64 -14.35 -4.64
N ILE A 196 -0.69 -13.99 -3.36
CA ILE A 196 0.33 -13.20 -2.66
C ILE A 196 0.93 -14.08 -1.57
N GLY A 197 2.25 -14.28 -1.63
CA GLY A 197 2.98 -14.97 -0.57
C GLY A 197 3.46 -13.97 0.46
N VAL A 198 3.21 -14.24 1.75
CA VAL A 198 3.70 -13.40 2.83
C VAL A 198 4.53 -14.20 3.82
N LEU A 199 5.61 -13.59 4.30
CA LEU A 199 6.52 -14.18 5.27
C LEU A 199 6.04 -13.92 6.70
N SER A 200 6.43 -14.79 7.63
CA SER A 200 6.15 -14.62 9.05
C SER A 200 6.72 -13.31 9.60
N ARG A 201 5.92 -12.63 10.42
CA ARG A 201 6.30 -11.38 11.11
C ARG A 201 7.33 -11.63 12.20
N LEU A 202 7.37 -12.85 12.75
CA LEU A 202 8.27 -13.25 13.83
C LEU A 202 9.74 -13.25 13.40
N GLN A 203 9.98 -13.38 12.09
CA GLN A 203 11.34 -13.37 11.53
C GLN A 203 11.97 -11.98 11.52
N SER A 204 11.20 -10.95 11.89
CA SER A 204 11.63 -9.56 11.93
C SER A 204 11.62 -9.04 13.37
N THR A 205 12.75 -8.51 13.83
CA THR A 205 12.84 -7.83 15.13
C THR A 205 12.90 -6.33 14.90
N LYS A 206 11.97 -5.59 15.50
CA LYS A 206 11.96 -4.13 15.44
C LYS A 206 13.04 -3.56 16.35
N ASP A 207 13.87 -2.70 15.80
CA ASP A 207 14.91 -1.97 16.50
C ASP A 207 15.01 -0.52 15.95
N PRO A 208 15.78 0.38 16.58
CA PRO A 208 15.89 1.76 16.10
C PRO A 208 16.43 1.94 14.67
N ALA A 209 17.22 0.99 14.15
CA ALA A 209 17.73 0.99 12.78
C ALA A 209 16.72 0.40 11.78
N LYS A 210 15.86 -0.53 12.23
CA LYS A 210 14.78 -1.14 11.44
C LYS A 210 13.39 -0.85 12.04
N PRO A 211 12.93 0.41 12.02
CA PRO A 211 11.66 0.79 12.65
C PRO A 211 10.43 0.16 11.97
N LEU A 212 10.57 -0.36 10.75
CA LEU A 212 9.50 -1.01 9.97
C LEU A 212 9.66 -2.53 9.88
N ALA A 213 10.52 -3.13 10.70
CA ALA A 213 10.74 -4.57 10.72
C ALA A 213 9.39 -5.33 10.83
N GLY A 214 9.11 -6.20 9.85
CA GLY A 214 7.92 -7.05 9.82
C GLY A 214 6.66 -6.37 9.28
N VAL A 215 6.71 -5.08 8.93
CA VAL A 215 5.64 -4.37 8.22
C VAL A 215 5.60 -4.87 6.79
N ARG A 216 4.46 -5.39 6.34
CA ARG A 216 4.28 -5.84 4.96
C ARG A 216 3.83 -4.69 4.08
N LEU A 217 4.53 -4.52 2.97
CA LEU A 217 4.48 -3.38 2.08
C LEU A 217 4.00 -3.78 0.68
N GLY A 218 2.98 -3.10 0.18
CA GLY A 218 2.60 -3.13 -1.23
C GLY A 218 2.98 -1.82 -1.94
N VAL A 219 3.34 -1.87 -3.23
CA VAL A 219 3.73 -0.67 -3.97
C VAL A 219 2.98 -0.56 -5.29
N LYS A 220 2.46 0.62 -5.59
CA LYS A 220 1.74 0.91 -6.85
C LYS A 220 2.59 0.53 -8.07
N ASP A 221 1.96 0.04 -9.13
CA ASP A 221 2.65 -0.52 -10.30
C ASP A 221 3.16 0.53 -11.30
N ILE A 222 3.71 1.61 -10.75
CA ILE A 222 4.50 2.63 -11.43
C ILE A 222 5.88 2.81 -10.79
N PHE A 223 6.13 2.18 -9.64
CA PHE A 223 7.44 2.18 -8.99
C PHE A 223 8.28 1.02 -9.51
N ASP A 224 9.52 1.32 -9.84
CA ASP A 224 10.53 0.32 -10.18
C ASP A 224 10.92 -0.51 -8.95
N VAL A 225 11.03 -1.82 -9.17
CA VAL A 225 11.49 -2.81 -8.19
C VAL A 225 12.50 -3.69 -8.93
N ALA A 226 13.72 -3.80 -8.39
CA ALA A 226 14.80 -4.54 -9.05
C ALA A 226 14.36 -5.97 -9.39
N GLY A 227 14.58 -6.40 -10.64
CA GLY A 227 14.17 -7.71 -11.16
C GLY A 227 12.72 -7.80 -11.65
N ILE A 228 11.90 -6.75 -11.45
CA ILE A 228 10.47 -6.77 -11.74
C ILE A 228 10.10 -5.74 -12.80
N LYS A 229 9.17 -6.11 -13.69
CA LYS A 229 8.59 -5.21 -14.69
C LYS A 229 7.49 -4.34 -14.08
N SER A 230 7.42 -3.08 -14.48
CA SER A 230 6.28 -2.19 -14.16
C SER A 230 5.31 -2.11 -15.35
N SER A 231 4.01 -2.29 -15.11
CA SER A 231 3.01 -2.19 -16.19
C SER A 231 2.52 -0.77 -16.42
N GLY A 232 2.53 0.09 -15.40
CA GLY A 232 1.84 1.37 -15.45
C GLY A 232 0.34 1.23 -15.77
N GLY A 233 -0.28 0.08 -15.50
CA GLY A 233 -1.66 -0.20 -15.90
C GLY A 233 -1.86 -0.42 -17.40
N ASN A 234 -0.81 -0.59 -18.21
CA ASN A 234 -0.91 -0.80 -19.65
C ASN A 234 -0.20 -2.08 -20.12
N ARG A 235 -0.89 -2.92 -20.90
CA ARG A 235 -0.38 -4.22 -21.34
C ARG A 235 0.71 -4.09 -22.40
N ALA A 236 0.62 -3.08 -23.27
CA ALA A 236 1.66 -2.82 -24.26
C ALA A 236 2.95 -2.33 -23.59
N TYR A 237 2.83 -1.41 -22.63
CA TYR A 237 3.95 -0.93 -21.82
C TYR A 237 4.61 -2.09 -21.07
N TYR A 238 3.85 -2.96 -20.41
CA TYR A 238 4.41 -4.14 -19.72
C TYR A 238 5.20 -5.08 -20.64
N LYS A 239 4.74 -5.28 -21.88
CA LYS A 239 5.44 -6.11 -22.87
C LYS A 239 6.78 -5.51 -23.27
N LEU A 240 6.80 -4.20 -23.53
CA LEU A 240 7.96 -3.46 -24.02
C LEU A 240 9.00 -3.15 -22.94
N SER A 241 8.57 -2.91 -21.71
CA SER A 241 9.44 -2.53 -20.61
C SER A 241 10.25 -3.73 -20.11
N PRO A 242 11.58 -3.65 -20.01
CA PRO A 242 12.38 -4.69 -19.35
C PRO A 242 12.11 -4.69 -17.84
N PRO A 243 12.51 -5.76 -17.11
CA PRO A 243 12.59 -5.69 -15.66
C PRO A 243 13.48 -4.53 -15.21
N ALA A 244 13.14 -3.86 -14.12
CA ALA A 244 13.95 -2.76 -13.61
C ALA A 244 15.29 -3.27 -13.04
N ASN A 245 16.35 -2.50 -13.26
CA ASN A 245 17.68 -2.84 -12.74
C ASN A 245 17.84 -2.48 -11.26
N GLU A 246 17.13 -1.45 -10.80
CA GLU A 246 17.21 -0.93 -9.44
C GLU A 246 15.80 -0.76 -8.88
N THR A 247 15.67 -0.90 -7.56
CA THR A 247 14.45 -0.51 -6.85
C THR A 247 14.43 1.01 -6.69
N ALA A 248 13.27 1.63 -6.91
CA ALA A 248 13.09 3.07 -6.74
C ALA A 248 13.56 3.51 -5.34
N PRO A 249 14.37 4.59 -5.20
CA PRO A 249 14.95 4.97 -3.91
C PRO A 249 13.92 5.20 -2.79
N ALA A 250 12.73 5.69 -3.14
CA ALA A 250 11.61 5.84 -2.21
C ALA A 250 11.19 4.49 -1.58
N ILE A 251 11.15 3.42 -2.39
CA ILE A 251 10.80 2.08 -1.92
C ILE A 251 11.98 1.44 -1.19
N GLN A 252 13.20 1.62 -1.69
CA GLN A 252 14.41 1.08 -1.07
C GLN A 252 14.59 1.57 0.37
N LYS A 253 14.31 2.85 0.66
CA LYS A 253 14.35 3.40 2.04
C LYS A 253 13.47 2.62 3.03
N LEU A 254 12.29 2.18 2.58
CA LEU A 254 11.35 1.43 3.43
C LEU A 254 11.84 0.00 3.65
N ILE A 255 12.39 -0.64 2.60
CA ILE A 255 13.00 -1.97 2.66
C ILE A 255 14.20 -1.95 3.62
N ASP A 256 15.07 -0.95 3.50
CA ASP A 256 16.25 -0.78 4.37
C ASP A 256 15.86 -0.60 5.84
N ALA A 257 14.72 0.06 6.09
CA ALA A 257 14.12 0.22 7.41
C ALA A 257 13.40 -1.06 7.93
N GLY A 258 13.45 -2.16 7.19
CA GLY A 258 12.94 -3.48 7.58
C GLY A 258 11.55 -3.85 7.05
N ALA A 259 10.92 -3.01 6.21
CA ALA A 259 9.65 -3.35 5.60
C ALA A 259 9.81 -4.51 4.59
N VAL A 260 8.84 -5.41 4.57
CA VAL A 260 8.82 -6.58 3.69
C VAL A 260 7.95 -6.28 2.47
N LEU A 261 8.58 -6.07 1.31
CA LEU A 261 7.85 -5.87 0.05
C LEU A 261 7.21 -7.20 -0.41
N ILE A 262 5.89 -7.20 -0.56
CA ILE A 262 5.12 -8.41 -0.89
C ILE A 262 4.44 -8.36 -2.27
N GLY A 263 4.38 -7.20 -2.93
CA GLY A 263 3.68 -7.12 -4.21
C GLY A 263 3.66 -5.76 -4.89
N LYS A 264 3.45 -5.80 -6.22
CA LYS A 264 3.06 -4.64 -7.04
C LYS A 264 1.53 -4.53 -7.07
N MET A 265 1.00 -3.32 -6.96
CA MET A 265 -0.42 -3.04 -6.79
C MET A 265 -1.00 -2.21 -7.93
N LYS A 266 -2.25 -2.50 -8.32
CA LYS A 266 -2.88 -1.90 -9.50
C LYS A 266 -2.97 -0.38 -9.43
N THR A 267 -2.89 0.22 -10.62
CA THR A 267 -3.03 1.65 -10.88
C THR A 267 -3.94 1.86 -12.10
N SER A 268 -4.57 3.03 -12.21
CA SER A 268 -5.05 3.48 -13.53
C SER A 268 -3.86 3.70 -14.47
N GLN A 269 -4.11 3.64 -15.78
CA GLN A 269 -3.05 3.77 -16.79
C GLN A 269 -2.21 5.03 -16.57
N PHE A 270 -0.91 4.82 -16.33
CA PHE A 270 0.11 5.84 -16.11
C PHE A 270 -0.26 6.83 -15.00
N ALA A 271 -0.97 6.38 -13.96
CA ALA A 271 -1.53 7.23 -12.91
C ALA A 271 -2.51 8.32 -13.42
N ASN A 272 -2.92 8.27 -14.69
CA ASN A 272 -3.79 9.23 -15.35
C ASN A 272 -5.26 8.88 -15.10
N GLY A 273 -5.64 8.97 -13.82
CA GLY A 273 -6.93 8.55 -13.30
C GLY A 273 -8.13 9.28 -13.90
N GLU A 274 -9.25 8.58 -13.95
CA GLU A 274 -10.56 9.14 -14.29
C GLU A 274 -11.02 10.00 -13.10
N VAL A 275 -11.34 11.28 -13.35
CA VAL A 275 -11.76 12.23 -12.31
C VAL A 275 -13.28 12.32 -12.31
N SER A 276 -13.83 12.39 -11.09
CA SER A 276 -15.17 12.87 -10.71
C SER A 276 -16.38 12.12 -11.29
N GLN A 277 -17.10 11.44 -10.40
CA GLN A 277 -18.51 10.99 -10.55
C GLN A 277 -18.80 10.01 -11.69
N LYS A 278 -17.78 9.49 -12.37
CA LYS A 278 -17.92 8.55 -13.50
C LYS A 278 -17.05 7.32 -13.23
N ILE A 279 -17.57 6.17 -13.65
CA ILE A 279 -17.03 4.82 -13.40
C ILE A 279 -15.55 4.74 -13.80
N ILE A 280 -14.73 4.15 -12.92
CA ILE A 280 -13.36 3.75 -13.27
C ILE A 280 -13.38 2.53 -14.20
N LEU A 281 -13.06 2.71 -15.49
CA LEU A 281 -13.15 1.64 -16.50
C LEU A 281 -11.94 0.69 -16.52
N LEU A 282 -10.72 1.20 -16.25
CA LEU A 282 -9.46 0.45 -16.12
C LEU A 282 -9.43 -0.83 -17.00
N VAL A 283 -9.38 -0.63 -18.32
CA VAL A 283 -9.75 -1.70 -19.27
C VAL A 283 -8.66 -2.77 -19.34
N ASP A 284 -7.39 -2.37 -19.41
CA ASP A 284 -6.27 -3.30 -19.53
C ASP A 284 -6.04 -4.13 -18.26
N TYR A 285 -6.14 -3.47 -17.09
CA TYR A 285 -6.07 -4.10 -15.77
C TYR A 285 -7.24 -3.62 -14.94
N HIS A 286 -8.30 -4.42 -14.88
CA HIS A 286 -9.54 -4.09 -14.17
C HIS A 286 -9.28 -3.51 -12.78
N ALA A 287 -9.97 -2.41 -12.48
CA ALA A 287 -9.92 -1.78 -11.16
C ALA A 287 -10.23 -2.81 -10.06
N PRO A 288 -9.58 -2.70 -8.89
CA PRO A 288 -9.90 -3.56 -7.76
C PRO A 288 -11.32 -3.31 -7.25
N PHE A 289 -11.81 -4.23 -6.42
CA PHE A 289 -13.06 -4.05 -5.69
C PHE A 289 -12.81 -3.29 -4.39
N ASN A 290 -13.58 -2.22 -4.15
CA ASN A 290 -13.58 -1.53 -2.87
C ASN A 290 -14.30 -2.42 -1.85
N PRO A 291 -13.65 -2.83 -0.74
CA PRO A 291 -14.26 -3.76 0.22
C PRO A 291 -15.39 -3.16 1.05
N ARG A 292 -15.58 -1.83 1.02
CA ARG A 292 -16.56 -1.11 1.83
C ARG A 292 -17.99 -1.34 1.33
N GLY A 293 -18.93 -1.28 2.27
CA GLY A 293 -20.35 -1.49 2.00
C GLY A 293 -20.62 -2.81 1.30
N ASP A 294 -21.20 -2.74 0.10
CA ASP A 294 -21.55 -3.90 -0.72
C ASP A 294 -20.40 -4.56 -1.48
N GLY A 295 -19.21 -3.96 -1.52
CA GLY A 295 -18.07 -4.49 -2.29
C GLY A 295 -18.03 -4.04 -3.75
N TYR A 296 -19.00 -3.24 -4.22
CA TYR A 296 -19.16 -2.84 -5.62
C TYR A 296 -19.11 -1.32 -5.84
N GLN A 297 -18.62 -0.58 -4.87
CA GLN A 297 -18.34 0.84 -5.02
C GLN A 297 -17.01 1.07 -5.76
N ASP A 298 -16.89 2.27 -6.32
CA ASP A 298 -15.67 2.75 -6.92
C ASP A 298 -14.53 2.82 -5.88
N PRO A 299 -13.33 2.29 -6.19
CA PRO A 299 -12.19 2.31 -5.29
C PRO A 299 -11.39 3.63 -5.35
N GLY A 300 -11.80 4.62 -6.16
CA GLY A 300 -11.04 5.82 -6.42
C GLY A 300 -9.78 5.55 -7.27
N SER A 301 -9.22 6.60 -7.87
CA SER A 301 -8.04 6.52 -8.74
C SER A 301 -7.00 7.59 -8.39
N SER A 302 -5.72 7.43 -8.73
CA SER A 302 -5.10 6.31 -9.45
C SER A 302 -4.45 5.25 -8.58
N SER A 303 -4.27 5.47 -7.27
CA SER A 303 -3.73 4.44 -6.35
C SER A 303 -4.82 3.47 -5.85
N SER A 304 -5.63 2.95 -6.79
CA SER A 304 -6.78 2.10 -6.50
C SER A 304 -6.40 0.79 -5.81
N GLY A 305 -5.38 0.09 -6.33
CA GLY A 305 -4.86 -1.15 -5.74
C GLY A 305 -4.36 -0.94 -4.31
N PRO A 306 -3.44 0.01 -4.07
CA PRO A 306 -2.99 0.39 -2.73
C PRO A 306 -4.10 0.60 -1.71
N ALA A 307 -5.09 1.45 -2.00
CA ALA A 307 -6.15 1.76 -1.04
C ALA A 307 -7.10 0.59 -0.82
N ALA A 308 -7.58 -0.06 -1.89
CA ALA A 308 -8.46 -1.22 -1.78
C ALA A 308 -7.79 -2.40 -1.06
N GLY A 309 -6.52 -2.68 -1.36
CA GLY A 309 -5.77 -3.74 -0.70
C GLY A 309 -5.60 -3.49 0.79
N VAL A 310 -5.18 -2.28 1.18
CA VAL A 310 -5.01 -1.92 2.60
C VAL A 310 -6.34 -1.97 3.36
N ALA A 311 -7.45 -1.61 2.70
CA ALA A 311 -8.79 -1.73 3.26
C ALA A 311 -9.31 -3.18 3.32
N SER A 312 -8.74 -4.11 2.55
CA SER A 312 -9.27 -5.49 2.43
C SER A 312 -8.51 -6.50 3.28
N TYR A 313 -7.19 -6.36 3.37
CA TYR A 313 -6.32 -7.44 3.83
C TYR A 313 -5.65 -7.13 5.15
N ASP A 314 -5.91 -7.94 6.18
CA ASP A 314 -5.25 -7.77 7.49
C ASP A 314 -3.77 -8.13 7.47
N TRP A 315 -3.35 -8.92 6.48
CA TRP A 315 -1.96 -9.25 6.25
C TRP A 315 -1.20 -8.15 5.50
N LEU A 316 -1.85 -7.09 5.02
CA LEU A 316 -1.20 -5.93 4.38
C LEU A 316 -1.26 -4.71 5.31
N ASP A 317 -0.10 -4.22 5.72
CA ASP A 317 -0.01 -3.16 6.74
C ASP A 317 0.06 -1.76 6.13
N LEU A 318 0.77 -1.63 5.00
CA LEU A 318 1.16 -0.36 4.39
C LEU A 318 1.18 -0.49 2.87
N ALA A 319 0.74 0.55 2.16
CA ALA A 319 0.94 0.66 0.73
C ALA A 319 1.47 2.02 0.30
N ILE A 320 2.29 2.04 -0.75
CA ILE A 320 2.85 3.25 -1.36
C ILE A 320 2.17 3.52 -2.70
N GLY A 321 1.81 4.77 -2.92
CA GLY A 321 1.25 5.26 -4.17
C GLY A 321 1.83 6.62 -4.55
N THR A 322 1.15 7.30 -5.47
CA THR A 322 1.50 8.66 -5.87
C THR A 322 0.28 9.57 -5.86
N ASP A 323 0.52 10.87 -5.64
CA ASP A 323 -0.50 11.91 -5.72
C ASP A 323 0.00 13.08 -6.58
N THR A 324 -0.63 13.25 -7.75
CA THR A 324 -0.45 14.42 -8.64
C THR A 324 -1.61 15.40 -8.51
N GLY A 325 -2.81 14.89 -8.22
CA GLY A 325 -4.05 15.68 -8.21
C GLY A 325 -5.15 15.13 -7.31
N GLY A 326 -4.83 14.15 -6.45
CA GLY A 326 -5.77 13.45 -5.56
C GLY A 326 -5.55 11.94 -5.49
N SER A 327 -4.52 11.40 -6.14
CA SER A 327 -4.36 9.95 -6.33
C SER A 327 -3.98 9.16 -5.08
N ILE A 328 -3.71 9.82 -3.95
CA ILE A 328 -3.69 9.19 -2.62
C ILE A 328 -4.97 9.53 -1.87
N ARG A 329 -5.36 10.81 -1.92
CA ARG A 329 -6.47 11.35 -1.13
C ARG A 329 -7.84 10.78 -1.52
N VAL A 330 -8.12 10.68 -2.83
CA VAL A 330 -9.39 10.14 -3.36
C VAL A 330 -9.54 8.66 -3.02
N PRO A 331 -8.57 7.77 -3.36
CA PRO A 331 -8.65 6.36 -2.95
C PRO A 331 -8.70 6.19 -1.42
N ALA A 332 -7.96 7.00 -0.65
CA ALA A 332 -8.00 6.95 0.82
C ALA A 332 -9.42 7.23 1.35
N GLY A 333 -10.06 8.27 0.82
CA GLY A 333 -11.39 8.69 1.26
C GLY A 333 -12.47 7.65 1.01
N VAL A 334 -12.54 7.09 -0.20
CA VAL A 334 -13.63 6.16 -0.57
C VAL A 334 -13.42 4.72 -0.07
N ASN A 335 -12.17 4.28 0.12
CA ASN A 335 -11.88 2.98 0.75
C ASN A 335 -11.80 3.09 2.27
N GLY A 336 -11.86 4.30 2.83
CA GLY A 336 -11.83 4.52 4.26
C GLY A 336 -10.54 4.02 4.91
N VAL A 337 -9.43 4.58 4.44
CA VAL A 337 -8.09 4.42 5.03
C VAL A 337 -7.47 5.80 5.25
N TYR A 338 -6.33 5.86 5.95
CA TYR A 338 -5.59 7.11 6.07
C TYR A 338 -4.65 7.29 4.89
N GLY A 339 -4.64 8.50 4.32
CA GLY A 339 -3.79 8.87 3.19
C GLY A 339 -2.87 10.02 3.55
N VAL A 340 -1.59 9.92 3.18
CA VAL A 340 -0.61 10.99 3.32
C VAL A 340 -0.13 11.39 1.94
N ARG A 341 -0.50 12.60 1.53
CA ARG A 341 0.23 13.33 0.51
C ARG A 341 1.26 14.23 1.21
N PRO A 342 2.56 14.04 0.97
CA PRO A 342 3.57 14.91 1.56
C PRO A 342 3.69 16.22 0.79
N SER A 343 4.51 17.11 1.33
CA SER A 343 5.06 18.22 0.56
C SER A 343 5.77 17.72 -0.71
N HIS A 344 5.87 18.60 -1.70
CA HIS A 344 6.79 18.35 -2.81
C HIS A 344 8.22 18.20 -2.30
N ASP A 345 9.02 17.43 -3.02
CA ASP A 345 10.44 17.16 -2.76
C ASP A 345 10.75 16.30 -1.53
N SER A 346 9.74 15.88 -0.73
CA SER A 346 9.95 15.02 0.44
C SER A 346 10.47 13.61 0.10
N ALA A 347 10.26 13.15 -1.14
CA ALA A 347 10.75 11.87 -1.63
C ALA A 347 11.27 11.99 -3.06
N LEU A 348 12.29 11.18 -3.40
CA LEU A 348 12.85 11.13 -4.75
C LEU A 348 11.88 10.44 -5.71
N LEU A 349 11.65 11.05 -6.87
CA LEU A 349 10.78 10.50 -7.93
C LEU A 349 11.51 9.57 -8.92
N LYS A 350 12.80 9.27 -8.69
CA LYS A 350 13.58 8.36 -9.55
C LYS A 350 12.96 6.96 -9.55
N GLY A 351 12.83 6.37 -10.74
CA GLY A 351 12.27 5.03 -10.90
C GLY A 351 10.74 4.99 -10.73
N ILE A 352 10.06 6.09 -11.08
CA ILE A 352 8.60 6.18 -11.06
C ILE A 352 8.12 6.62 -12.44
N ILE A 353 7.09 5.95 -12.99
CA ILE A 353 6.44 6.39 -14.23
C ILE A 353 5.72 7.72 -13.97
N PRO A 354 6.09 8.82 -14.65
CA PRO A 354 5.59 10.15 -14.33
C PRO A 354 4.20 10.44 -14.90
N LEU A 355 3.45 11.32 -14.23
CA LEU A 355 2.28 12.00 -14.80
C LEU A 355 2.60 13.47 -15.07
N SER A 356 3.02 14.21 -14.05
CA SER A 356 3.51 15.59 -14.18
C SER A 356 4.53 15.80 -13.05
N PRO A 357 5.85 15.73 -13.34
CA PRO A 357 6.89 15.71 -12.31
C PRO A 357 6.82 16.86 -11.31
N GLU A 358 6.43 18.06 -11.75
CA GLU A 358 6.28 19.25 -10.89
C GLU A 358 5.11 19.15 -9.91
N MET A 359 4.17 18.21 -10.14
CA MET A 359 3.02 17.98 -9.27
C MET A 359 3.09 16.62 -8.54
N ASP A 360 3.87 15.68 -9.03
CA ASP A 360 3.95 14.30 -8.53
C ASP A 360 4.57 14.21 -7.12
N THR A 361 3.95 13.43 -6.23
CA THR A 361 4.47 13.11 -4.89
C THR A 361 4.37 11.62 -4.58
N VAL A 362 5.24 11.11 -3.70
CA VAL A 362 5.16 9.73 -3.16
C VAL A 362 4.37 9.73 -1.86
N GLY A 363 3.17 9.16 -1.90
CA GLY A 363 2.28 9.13 -0.73
C GLY A 363 2.09 7.74 -0.13
N ILE A 364 1.51 7.73 1.06
CA ILE A 364 1.37 6.53 1.90
C ILE A 364 -0.11 6.29 2.21
N LEU A 365 -0.52 5.02 2.18
CA LEU A 365 -1.85 4.55 2.58
C LEU A 365 -1.71 3.51 3.71
N ALA A 366 -2.41 3.71 4.82
CA ALA A 366 -2.42 2.77 5.95
C ALA A 366 -3.74 2.83 6.75
N ARG A 367 -4.00 1.81 7.56
CA ARG A 367 -5.14 1.81 8.51
C ARG A 367 -4.78 2.27 9.91
N ASN A 368 -3.49 2.35 10.24
CA ASN A 368 -3.00 2.66 11.58
C ASN A 368 -2.21 3.97 11.55
N THR A 369 -2.62 4.96 12.35
CA THR A 369 -2.01 6.30 12.35
C THR A 369 -0.58 6.31 12.91
N THR A 370 -0.26 5.43 13.87
CA THR A 370 1.10 5.27 14.38
C THR A 370 2.03 4.71 13.31
N LEU A 371 1.61 3.64 12.63
CA LEU A 371 2.39 3.07 11.51
C LEU A 371 2.53 4.08 10.36
N LEU A 372 1.46 4.81 10.04
CA LEU A 372 1.49 5.87 9.04
C LEU A 372 2.56 6.91 9.36
N LYS A 373 2.61 7.41 10.61
CA LYS A 373 3.62 8.36 11.08
C LYS A 373 5.04 7.80 11.03
N GLU A 374 5.24 6.56 11.48
CA GLU A 374 6.54 5.88 11.44
C GLU A 374 7.05 5.72 10.01
N ALA A 375 6.20 5.24 9.10
CA ALA A 375 6.53 5.07 7.69
C ALA A 375 6.82 6.41 7.00
N SER A 376 6.03 7.45 7.27
CA SER A 376 6.29 8.80 6.75
C SER A 376 7.64 9.34 7.22
N LYS A 377 8.00 9.14 8.50
CA LYS A 377 9.29 9.58 9.02
C LYS A 377 10.46 8.90 8.30
N VAL A 378 10.34 7.60 8.00
CA VAL A 378 11.36 6.85 7.25
C VAL A 378 11.44 7.35 5.79
N LEU A 379 10.30 7.39 5.09
CA LEU A 379 10.25 7.71 3.67
C LEU A 379 10.79 9.11 3.37
N TYR A 380 10.37 10.08 4.18
CA TYR A 380 10.68 11.50 3.99
C TYR A 380 11.98 11.95 4.68
N GLY A 381 12.66 11.05 5.42
CA GLY A 381 13.91 11.36 6.13
C GLY A 381 13.71 12.27 7.35
N GLY A 382 12.48 12.36 7.86
CA GLY A 382 12.04 13.28 8.89
C GLY A 382 10.62 13.78 8.62
N LEU A 383 10.02 14.48 9.57
CA LEU A 383 8.69 15.07 9.43
C LEU A 383 8.73 16.61 9.52
N GLY A 384 9.91 17.21 9.34
CA GLY A 384 10.12 18.63 9.62
C GLY A 384 10.26 18.94 11.11
N ALA A 385 10.34 20.24 11.44
CA ALA A 385 10.50 20.72 12.81
C ALA A 385 9.23 20.49 13.64
N ASN A 386 9.37 20.41 14.97
CA ASN A 386 8.24 20.50 15.91
C ASN A 386 7.67 21.92 15.85
N ALA A 387 6.87 22.20 14.83
CA ALA A 387 6.15 23.45 14.69
C ALA A 387 5.06 23.53 15.76
N SER A 388 4.77 24.76 16.19
CA SER A 388 3.59 25.03 17.00
C SER A 388 2.32 24.61 16.26
N LEU A 389 1.26 24.31 17.02
CA LEU A 389 -0.04 24.01 16.44
C LEU A 389 -0.58 25.24 15.68
N PRO A 390 -1.41 25.02 14.65
CA PRO A 390 -2.03 26.11 13.90
C PRO A 390 -2.90 26.95 14.84
N ARG A 391 -3.04 28.25 14.52
CA ARG A 391 -3.85 29.21 15.30
C ARG A 391 -5.24 29.40 14.72
N LYS A 392 -5.44 29.07 13.45
CA LYS A 392 -6.69 29.20 12.72
C LYS A 392 -7.08 27.89 12.06
N LEU A 393 -8.38 27.60 12.04
CA LEU A 393 -8.96 26.50 11.30
C LEU A 393 -9.81 27.08 10.16
N TYR A 394 -9.42 26.83 8.93
CA TYR A 394 -10.17 27.25 7.75
C TYR A 394 -10.98 26.10 7.17
N LEU A 395 -12.29 26.31 7.08
CA LEU A 395 -13.23 25.38 6.48
C LEU A 395 -13.47 25.78 5.02
N VAL A 396 -13.21 24.85 4.09
CA VAL A 396 -13.47 25.04 2.66
C VAL A 396 -14.53 24.04 2.22
N ASP A 397 -15.55 24.53 1.52
CA ASP A 397 -16.67 23.74 0.98
C ASP A 397 -17.43 22.87 2.02
N PHE A 398 -17.42 23.29 3.29
CA PHE A 398 -18.18 22.62 4.36
C PHE A 398 -19.67 22.94 4.32
N PRO A 399 -20.54 21.98 4.70
CA PRO A 399 -21.97 22.24 4.85
C PRO A 399 -22.21 23.27 5.96
N THR A 400 -23.25 24.09 5.79
CA THR A 400 -23.63 25.15 6.75
C THR A 400 -24.66 24.69 7.76
N ASN A 401 -25.22 23.50 7.59
CA ASN A 401 -26.26 22.92 8.45
C ASN A 401 -26.12 21.39 8.49
N ARG A 402 -26.87 20.74 9.39
CA ARG A 402 -26.81 19.29 9.65
C ARG A 402 -27.92 18.52 8.90
N SER A 403 -28.05 18.75 7.59
CA SER A 403 -29.17 18.21 6.80
C SER A 403 -29.04 16.72 6.49
N SER A 404 -27.84 16.23 6.21
CA SER A 404 -27.54 14.82 5.94
C SER A 404 -26.80 14.14 7.11
N GLN A 405 -26.66 12.80 7.07
CA GLN A 405 -25.78 12.09 8.01
C GLN A 405 -24.32 12.52 7.83
N SER A 406 -23.90 12.72 6.58
CA SER A 406 -22.55 13.18 6.23
C SER A 406 -22.27 14.59 6.77
N ASP A 407 -23.23 15.51 6.64
CA ASP A 407 -23.08 16.88 7.14
C ASP A 407 -22.88 16.91 8.66
N LYS A 408 -23.59 16.03 9.39
CA LYS A 408 -23.43 15.88 10.84
C LYS A 408 -22.01 15.43 11.17
N ILE A 409 -21.52 14.38 10.52
CA ILE A 409 -20.16 13.85 10.75
C ILE A 409 -19.11 14.92 10.45
N LEU A 410 -19.23 15.63 9.33
CA LEU A 410 -18.32 16.70 8.93
C LEU A 410 -18.30 17.87 9.94
N LEU A 411 -19.48 18.36 10.35
CA LEU A 411 -19.59 19.46 11.31
C LEU A 411 -19.13 19.06 12.71
N ASP A 412 -19.41 17.83 13.15
CA ASP A 412 -19.02 17.34 14.46
C ASP A 412 -17.50 17.05 14.51
N PHE A 413 -16.91 16.62 13.39
CA PHE A 413 -15.46 16.49 13.24
C PHE A 413 -14.76 17.86 13.34
N THR A 414 -15.23 18.87 12.61
CA THR A 414 -14.60 20.21 12.63
C THR A 414 -14.76 20.90 13.99
N ALA A 415 -15.91 20.73 14.66
CA ALA A 415 -16.07 21.16 16.04
C ALA A 415 -15.08 20.45 16.98
N SER A 416 -14.96 19.12 16.87
CA SER A 416 -14.00 18.35 17.67
C SER A 416 -12.56 18.76 17.41
N LEU A 417 -12.20 19.08 16.16
CA LEU A 417 -10.88 19.56 15.78
C LEU A 417 -10.59 20.95 16.36
N ALA A 418 -11.54 21.89 16.24
CA ALA A 418 -11.44 23.23 16.83
C ALA A 418 -11.25 23.16 18.35
N ASP A 419 -12.05 22.33 19.03
CA ASP A 419 -11.99 22.13 20.48
C ASP A 419 -10.66 21.50 20.92
N THR A 420 -10.19 20.47 20.19
CA THR A 420 -8.95 19.75 20.50
C THR A 420 -7.71 20.63 20.34
N LEU A 421 -7.75 21.57 19.39
CA LEU A 421 -6.66 22.49 19.11
C LEU A 421 -6.79 23.82 19.84
N HIS A 422 -7.93 24.08 20.48
CA HIS A 422 -8.27 25.36 21.12
C HIS A 422 -8.20 26.56 20.15
N ILE A 423 -8.75 26.39 18.94
CA ILE A 423 -8.76 27.41 17.88
C ILE A 423 -10.17 27.68 17.36
N THR A 424 -10.35 28.80 16.67
CA THR A 424 -11.63 29.16 16.04
C THR A 424 -11.66 28.68 14.59
N ALA A 425 -12.81 28.13 14.17
CA ALA A 425 -13.09 27.77 12.79
C ALA A 425 -13.69 28.95 12.02
N GLU A 426 -13.17 29.21 10.82
CA GLU A 426 -13.63 30.28 9.92
C GLU A 426 -13.85 29.69 8.52
N VAL A 427 -14.89 30.14 7.82
CA VAL A 427 -15.10 29.75 6.42
C VAL A 427 -14.09 30.50 5.55
N PHE A 428 -13.37 29.76 4.72
CA PHE A 428 -12.40 30.33 3.79
C PHE A 428 -12.94 30.31 2.36
N ASP A 429 -13.30 31.50 1.85
CA ASP A 429 -13.76 31.69 0.48
C ASP A 429 -12.59 32.15 -0.41
N MET A 430 -11.96 31.16 -1.05
CA MET A 430 -10.80 31.38 -1.90
C MET A 430 -11.10 32.30 -3.09
N LYS A 431 -12.30 32.21 -3.69
CA LYS A 431 -12.71 33.05 -4.83
C LYS A 431 -12.87 34.50 -4.40
N LYS A 432 -13.50 34.73 -3.24
CA LYS A 432 -13.65 36.08 -2.67
C LYS A 432 -12.29 36.72 -2.38
N ILE A 433 -11.35 35.97 -1.79
CA ILE A 433 -10.01 36.49 -1.50
C ILE A 433 -9.25 36.79 -2.79
N TRP A 434 -9.32 35.90 -3.79
CA TRP A 434 -8.72 36.13 -5.11
C TRP A 434 -9.25 37.42 -5.74
N ASN A 435 -10.57 37.63 -5.79
CA ASN A 435 -11.15 38.83 -6.39
C ASN A 435 -10.69 40.15 -5.73
N LEU A 436 -10.27 40.10 -4.46
CA LEU A 436 -9.76 41.26 -3.73
C LEU A 436 -8.24 41.44 -3.86
N THR A 437 -7.49 40.37 -4.12
CA THR A 437 -6.03 40.32 -3.96
C THR A 437 -5.29 39.71 -5.15
N ALA A 438 -5.99 39.45 -6.25
CA ALA A 438 -5.43 38.82 -7.43
C ALA A 438 -4.17 39.57 -7.90
N PRO A 439 -3.09 38.84 -8.22
CA PRO A 439 -1.87 39.43 -8.74
C PRO A 439 -2.15 40.15 -10.07
N LYS A 440 -1.34 41.16 -10.40
CA LYS A 440 -1.54 41.96 -11.63
C LYS A 440 -1.40 41.09 -12.88
N GLU A 441 -0.57 40.07 -12.79
CA GLU A 441 -0.29 39.05 -13.79
C GLU A 441 -1.55 38.26 -14.18
N ALA A 442 -2.54 38.16 -13.29
CA ALA A 442 -3.84 37.54 -13.63
C ALA A 442 -4.68 38.40 -14.58
N ASN A 443 -4.31 39.68 -14.81
CA ASN A 443 -4.97 40.59 -15.76
C ASN A 443 -6.50 40.66 -15.58
N GLY A 444 -6.98 40.61 -14.33
CA GLY A 444 -8.40 40.64 -13.99
C GLY A 444 -9.17 39.33 -14.19
N ALA A 445 -8.49 38.23 -14.54
CA ALA A 445 -9.10 36.91 -14.63
C ALA A 445 -9.62 36.43 -13.26
N GLY A 446 -10.78 35.78 -13.27
CA GLY A 446 -11.27 35.07 -12.10
C GLY A 446 -10.37 33.89 -11.75
N LEU A 447 -10.41 33.45 -10.49
CA LEU A 447 -9.53 32.36 -10.01
C LEU A 447 -9.61 31.12 -10.90
N VAL A 448 -10.81 30.61 -11.14
CA VAL A 448 -11.02 29.38 -11.93
C VAL A 448 -10.56 29.57 -13.37
N ASP A 449 -10.77 30.73 -13.96
CA ASP A 449 -10.33 31.02 -15.33
C ASP A 449 -8.79 31.08 -15.41
N PHE A 450 -8.14 31.56 -14.36
CA PHE A 450 -6.68 31.69 -14.31
C PHE A 450 -5.96 30.35 -14.08
N VAL A 451 -6.48 29.50 -13.20
CA VAL A 451 -5.79 28.25 -12.80
C VAL A 451 -6.45 26.96 -13.29
N GLY A 452 -7.66 27.04 -13.84
CA GLY A 452 -8.50 25.89 -14.13
C GLY A 452 -7.94 24.95 -15.20
N ASP A 453 -7.09 25.45 -16.09
CA ASP A 453 -6.47 24.64 -17.14
C ASP A 453 -5.03 24.23 -16.84
N ILE A 454 -4.44 24.64 -15.71
CA ILE A 454 -3.07 24.26 -15.32
C ILE A 454 -2.95 22.74 -15.25
N PHE A 455 -3.80 22.09 -14.44
CA PHE A 455 -3.72 20.64 -14.24
C PHE A 455 -3.93 19.83 -15.54
N PRO A 456 -5.00 20.04 -16.34
CA PRO A 456 -5.18 19.28 -17.57
C PRO A 456 -4.06 19.54 -18.58
N LEU A 457 -3.54 20.77 -18.72
CA LEU A 457 -2.43 21.07 -19.64
C LEU A 457 -1.15 20.31 -19.27
N LEU A 458 -0.71 20.42 -18.02
CA LEU A 458 0.52 19.78 -17.55
C LEU A 458 0.43 18.26 -17.67
N THR A 459 -0.65 17.66 -17.12
CA THR A 459 -0.82 16.20 -17.13
C THR A 459 -1.04 15.61 -18.52
N ALA A 460 -1.59 16.36 -19.47
CA ALA A 460 -1.73 15.92 -20.85
C ALA A 460 -0.39 16.01 -21.60
N LYS A 461 0.23 17.18 -21.64
CA LYS A 461 1.39 17.46 -22.50
C LYS A 461 2.67 16.83 -21.95
N GLU A 462 2.95 16.94 -20.65
CA GLU A 462 4.15 16.35 -20.06
C GLU A 462 4.11 14.82 -20.14
N GLN A 463 3.00 14.19 -19.74
CA GLN A 463 2.92 12.73 -19.78
C GLN A 463 3.00 12.18 -21.20
N LEU A 464 2.37 12.84 -22.17
CA LEU A 464 2.49 12.43 -23.57
C LEU A 464 3.97 12.46 -24.02
N GLN A 465 4.74 13.48 -23.64
CA GLN A 465 6.16 13.55 -23.96
C GLN A 465 7.00 12.51 -23.21
N LEU A 466 6.76 12.36 -21.91
CA LEU A 466 7.58 11.52 -21.01
C LEU A 466 7.31 10.02 -21.19
N VAL A 467 6.06 9.65 -21.50
CA VAL A 467 5.56 8.27 -21.56
C VAL A 467 4.96 7.95 -22.93
N GLY A 468 3.92 8.68 -23.35
CA GLY A 468 3.08 8.31 -24.50
C GLY A 468 3.85 8.21 -25.83
N ASN A 469 4.65 9.22 -26.16
CA ASN A 469 5.43 9.30 -27.40
C ASN A 469 6.48 8.17 -27.49
N LYS A 470 7.13 7.85 -26.36
CA LYS A 470 8.09 6.74 -26.28
C LYS A 470 7.40 5.40 -26.49
N LEU A 471 6.28 5.18 -25.80
CA LEU A 471 5.44 3.98 -25.94
C LEU A 471 4.97 3.81 -27.39
N TYR A 472 4.40 4.86 -28.00
CA TYR A 472 3.94 4.80 -29.39
C TYR A 472 5.06 4.49 -30.37
N THR A 473 6.22 5.12 -30.21
CA THR A 473 7.37 4.93 -31.10
C THR A 473 7.89 3.50 -31.02
N GLN A 474 8.13 3.01 -29.80
CA GLN A 474 8.66 1.65 -29.60
C GLN A 474 7.64 0.59 -30.04
N TYR A 475 6.37 0.74 -29.65
CA TYR A 475 5.34 -0.23 -30.02
C TYR A 475 5.16 -0.32 -31.53
N LYS A 476 5.16 0.81 -32.26
CA LYS A 476 5.10 0.84 -33.73
C LYS A 476 6.26 0.07 -34.35
N ALA A 477 7.47 0.27 -33.85
CA ALA A 477 8.68 -0.39 -34.36
C ALA A 477 8.61 -1.91 -34.18
N GLU A 478 8.09 -2.39 -33.05
CA GLU A 478 8.00 -3.83 -32.74
C GLU A 478 6.73 -4.52 -33.28
N ASN A 479 5.73 -3.76 -33.74
CA ASN A 479 4.41 -4.29 -34.10
C ASN A 479 3.94 -3.86 -35.50
N ASN A 480 4.84 -3.81 -36.49
CA ASN A 480 4.52 -3.52 -37.90
C ASN A 480 3.72 -2.22 -38.10
N GLY A 481 4.09 -1.16 -37.37
CA GLY A 481 3.43 0.16 -37.45
C GLY A 481 2.10 0.27 -36.72
N ARG A 482 1.63 -0.79 -36.03
CA ARG A 482 0.41 -0.72 -35.20
C ARG A 482 0.60 0.20 -34.00
N LEU A 483 -0.52 0.75 -33.51
CA LEU A 483 -0.57 1.50 -32.26
C LEU A 483 -1.05 0.60 -31.11
N PRO A 484 -0.56 0.81 -29.88
CA PRO A 484 -1.08 0.15 -28.70
C PRO A 484 -2.45 0.73 -28.31
N PHE A 485 -3.25 -0.06 -27.62
CA PHE A 485 -4.45 0.44 -26.96
C PHE A 485 -4.07 1.31 -25.75
N ILE A 486 -4.79 2.41 -25.57
CA ILE A 486 -4.68 3.34 -24.44
C ILE A 486 -6.09 3.52 -23.86
N ASP A 487 -6.19 3.46 -22.54
CA ASP A 487 -7.46 3.63 -21.84
C ASP A 487 -8.07 5.02 -22.16
N PRO A 488 -9.41 5.16 -22.13
CA PRO A 488 -10.07 6.39 -22.57
C PRO A 488 -9.55 7.67 -21.91
N SER A 489 -9.28 7.66 -20.59
CA SER A 489 -8.78 8.84 -19.87
C SER A 489 -7.44 9.39 -20.41
N PRO A 490 -6.33 8.63 -20.39
CA PRO A 490 -5.07 9.11 -20.97
C PRO A 490 -5.20 9.40 -22.47
N TRP A 491 -5.97 8.62 -23.23
CA TRP A 491 -6.13 8.85 -24.67
C TRP A 491 -6.81 10.20 -24.98
N ILE A 492 -7.93 10.51 -24.34
CA ILE A 492 -8.66 11.78 -24.52
C ILE A 492 -7.78 12.96 -24.12
N ARG A 493 -7.10 12.87 -22.97
CA ARG A 493 -6.24 13.96 -22.47
C ARG A 493 -5.04 14.20 -23.37
N TRP A 494 -4.35 13.15 -23.81
CA TRP A 494 -3.21 13.29 -24.72
C TRP A 494 -3.63 13.90 -26.06
N ASN A 495 -4.75 13.44 -26.66
CA ASN A 495 -5.26 14.03 -27.89
C ASN A 495 -5.60 15.52 -27.71
N TRP A 496 -6.34 15.87 -26.66
CA TRP A 496 -6.64 17.26 -26.35
C TRP A 496 -5.36 18.09 -26.14
N GLY A 497 -4.34 17.52 -25.48
CA GLY A 497 -3.04 18.17 -25.28
C GLY A 497 -2.28 18.44 -26.59
N THR A 498 -2.46 17.60 -27.62
CA THR A 498 -1.91 17.84 -28.97
C THR A 498 -2.65 18.93 -29.75
N GLU A 499 -3.89 19.22 -29.38
CA GLU A 499 -4.68 20.31 -29.97
C GLU A 499 -4.35 21.67 -29.35
N GLN A 500 -3.72 21.69 -28.16
CA GLN A 500 -3.28 22.92 -27.48
C GLN A 500 -1.99 23.47 -28.07
N ALA A 501 -1.83 24.79 -28.05
CA ALA A 501 -0.61 25.45 -28.51
C ALA A 501 0.63 24.95 -27.75
N ASP A 502 1.79 24.96 -28.41
CA ASP A 502 3.05 24.53 -27.79
C ASP A 502 3.42 25.41 -26.59
N THR A 503 3.10 26.71 -26.65
CA THR A 503 3.32 27.69 -25.58
C THR A 503 2.43 27.48 -24.36
N SER A 504 1.34 26.70 -24.46
CA SER A 504 0.40 26.48 -23.35
C SER A 504 1.05 25.75 -22.17
N LEU A 505 2.12 24.98 -22.40
CA LEU A 505 2.85 24.32 -21.32
C LEU A 505 3.62 25.34 -20.46
N ASP A 506 4.35 26.26 -21.12
CA ASP A 506 5.10 27.32 -20.44
C ASP A 506 4.15 28.27 -19.70
N GLU A 507 3.00 28.58 -20.30
CA GLU A 507 1.95 29.38 -19.67
C GLU A 507 1.36 28.69 -18.43
N ALA A 508 1.09 27.39 -18.49
CA ALA A 508 0.62 26.63 -17.34
C ALA A 508 1.62 26.65 -16.17
N PHE A 509 2.92 26.47 -16.44
CA PHE A 509 3.95 26.58 -15.41
C PHE A 509 4.05 28.00 -14.84
N HIS A 510 3.95 29.02 -15.69
CA HIS A 510 3.96 30.42 -15.27
C HIS A 510 2.78 30.74 -14.34
N ASN A 511 1.56 30.36 -14.74
CA ASN A 511 0.36 30.58 -13.95
C ASN A 511 0.38 29.78 -12.65
N MET A 512 0.92 28.56 -12.65
CA MET A 512 1.11 27.76 -11.45
C MET A 512 2.05 28.44 -10.45
N SER A 513 3.16 29.00 -10.93
CA SER A 513 4.11 29.75 -10.09
C SER A 513 3.51 31.03 -9.50
N ILE A 514 2.72 31.78 -10.29
CA ILE A 514 1.99 32.96 -9.83
C ILE A 514 0.97 32.56 -8.75
N PHE A 515 0.19 31.51 -9.00
CA PHE A 515 -0.80 31.03 -8.05
C PHE A 515 -0.15 30.56 -6.74
N ALA A 516 0.96 29.82 -6.81
CA ALA A 516 1.70 29.39 -5.63
C ALA A 516 2.21 30.57 -4.81
N SER A 517 2.75 31.60 -5.48
CA SER A 517 3.20 32.83 -4.82
C SER A 517 2.05 33.57 -4.13
N TRP A 518 0.90 33.66 -4.80
CA TRP A 518 -0.31 34.24 -4.22
C TRP A 518 -0.82 33.43 -3.02
N TRP A 519 -0.85 32.10 -3.13
CA TRP A 519 -1.29 31.19 -2.06
C TRP A 519 -0.43 31.33 -0.80
N HIS A 520 0.90 31.36 -0.94
CA HIS A 520 1.80 31.55 0.20
C HIS A 520 1.60 32.91 0.91
N SER A 521 1.09 33.91 0.20
CA SER A 521 0.89 35.26 0.74
C SER A 521 -0.52 35.46 1.33
N HIS A 522 -1.55 34.87 0.73
CA HIS A 522 -2.96 35.17 1.04
C HIS A 522 -3.78 33.94 1.47
N GLY A 523 -3.35 32.73 1.12
CA GLY A 523 -3.96 31.49 1.57
C GLY A 523 -3.30 30.97 2.85
N GLN A 524 -2.06 30.52 2.73
CA GLN A 524 -1.36 29.81 3.77
C GLN A 524 -0.06 30.51 4.18
N ALA A 525 -0.20 31.71 4.75
CA ALA A 525 0.93 32.43 5.32
C ALA A 525 1.51 31.67 6.53
N GLY A 526 2.84 31.53 6.55
CA GLY A 526 3.58 31.03 7.71
C GLY A 526 3.60 32.04 8.85
N GLY A 527 3.71 31.56 10.08
CA GLY A 527 3.90 32.39 11.27
C GLY A 527 5.37 32.44 11.71
N PRO A 528 5.75 33.33 12.66
CA PRO A 528 7.13 33.41 13.16
C PRO A 528 7.66 32.09 13.73
N ASP A 529 6.77 31.31 14.38
CA ASP A 529 7.11 30.07 15.11
C ASP A 529 6.29 28.85 14.62
N SER A 530 5.63 28.98 13.45
CA SER A 530 4.85 27.90 12.84
C SER A 530 5.15 27.79 11.36
N CYS A 531 5.32 26.55 10.88
CA CYS A 531 5.38 26.28 9.44
C CYS A 531 4.07 26.64 8.73
N SER A 532 2.95 26.75 9.47
CA SER A 532 1.68 27.27 8.97
C SER A 532 0.78 27.77 10.11
N ASP A 533 0.31 29.01 10.00
CA ASP A 533 -0.60 29.58 11.00
C ASP A 533 -2.04 29.08 10.87
N SER A 534 -2.38 28.49 9.71
CA SER A 534 -3.73 28.07 9.37
C SER A 534 -3.75 26.61 8.94
N LEU A 535 -4.68 25.86 9.50
CA LEU A 535 -5.01 24.50 9.06
C LEU A 535 -6.24 24.58 8.17
N PHE A 536 -6.11 24.11 6.94
CA PHE A 536 -7.24 24.01 6.03
C PHE A 536 -7.89 22.64 6.17
N VAL A 537 -9.21 22.59 6.17
CA VAL A 537 -9.99 21.36 6.21
C VAL A 537 -11.08 21.43 5.17
N TYR A 538 -11.27 20.34 4.43
CA TYR A 538 -12.32 20.21 3.42
C TYR A 538 -12.85 18.76 3.33
N PRO A 539 -14.12 18.55 2.94
CA PRO A 539 -14.66 17.21 2.75
C PRO A 539 -13.95 16.48 1.60
N GLN A 540 -13.69 15.19 1.77
CA GLN A 540 -13.03 14.37 0.75
C GLN A 540 -13.93 13.25 0.21
N SER A 541 -14.58 12.49 1.10
CA SER A 541 -15.66 11.57 0.76
C SER A 541 -16.83 11.88 1.64
N ILE A 542 -18.01 12.04 1.06
CA ILE A 542 -19.26 12.26 1.78
C ILE A 542 -20.12 11.01 1.88
N GLY A 543 -19.60 9.85 1.46
CA GLY A 543 -20.29 8.56 1.47
C GLY A 543 -21.30 8.38 0.33
N GLU A 544 -21.13 9.11 -0.78
CA GLU A 544 -21.95 8.93 -1.97
C GLU A 544 -21.68 7.59 -2.65
N THR A 545 -22.74 6.94 -3.14
CA THR A 545 -22.62 5.69 -3.90
C THR A 545 -22.16 5.97 -5.32
N ILE A 546 -21.06 5.36 -5.72
CA ILE A 546 -20.60 5.31 -7.11
C ILE A 546 -20.40 3.84 -7.43
N TYR A 547 -21.41 3.26 -8.07
CA TYR A 547 -21.38 1.84 -8.41
C TYR A 547 -20.47 1.56 -9.60
N ARG A 548 -19.72 0.47 -9.51
CA ARG A 548 -18.79 0.02 -10.54
C ARG A 548 -19.44 -0.32 -11.90
N ASP A 549 -20.71 -0.73 -11.91
CA ASP A 549 -21.49 -0.97 -13.13
C ASP A 549 -22.15 0.30 -13.68
N GLY A 550 -22.17 1.39 -12.91
CA GLY A 550 -22.79 2.72 -13.15
C GLY A 550 -23.95 2.81 -14.18
N PRO A 551 -24.26 4.01 -14.72
CA PRO A 551 -25.31 4.16 -15.71
C PRO A 551 -24.82 3.80 -17.12
N TYR A 552 -25.62 3.04 -17.87
CA TYR A 552 -25.39 2.77 -19.29
C TYR A 552 -26.21 3.74 -20.17
N PRO A 553 -25.62 4.34 -21.22
CA PRO A 553 -24.21 4.23 -21.63
C PRO A 553 -23.27 5.01 -20.71
N ILE A 554 -22.04 4.50 -20.57
CA ILE A 554 -21.00 5.12 -19.76
C ILE A 554 -20.52 6.38 -20.51
N ASP A 555 -20.67 7.54 -19.89
CA ASP A 555 -20.13 8.79 -20.42
C ASP A 555 -18.61 8.69 -20.57
N SER A 556 -18.07 9.13 -21.70
CA SER A 556 -16.62 9.25 -21.88
C SER A 556 -15.98 10.14 -20.78
N PRO A 557 -14.76 9.82 -20.32
CA PRO A 557 -14.03 10.70 -19.42
C PRO A 557 -13.84 12.11 -20.01
N GLY A 558 -14.00 13.14 -19.19
CA GLY A 558 -13.76 14.53 -19.59
C GLY A 558 -12.32 14.97 -19.41
N ILE A 559 -12.02 16.16 -19.94
CA ILE A 559 -10.80 16.91 -19.57
C ILE A 559 -10.97 17.41 -18.14
N PRO A 560 -10.01 17.18 -17.23
CA PRO A 560 -10.13 17.54 -15.82
C PRO A 560 -9.84 19.03 -15.59
N SER A 561 -10.52 19.91 -16.33
CA SER A 561 -10.48 21.36 -16.16
C SER A 561 -11.29 21.80 -14.94
N GLY A 562 -11.01 23.01 -14.47
CA GLY A 562 -11.62 23.61 -13.30
C GLY A 562 -10.70 23.59 -12.10
N PHE A 563 -11.19 24.06 -10.96
CA PHE A 563 -10.35 24.25 -9.78
C PHE A 563 -11.15 24.15 -8.48
N GLY A 564 -10.59 23.38 -7.55
CA GLY A 564 -11.06 23.20 -6.19
C GLY A 564 -9.87 23.16 -5.22
N ILE A 565 -10.18 23.18 -3.92
CA ILE A 565 -9.17 23.14 -2.85
C ILE A 565 -8.28 21.88 -2.92
N ASP A 566 -8.81 20.77 -3.44
CA ASP A 566 -8.10 19.52 -3.70
C ASP A 566 -6.91 19.67 -4.67
N ARG A 567 -6.91 20.72 -5.51
CA ARG A 567 -5.82 21.02 -6.45
C ARG A 567 -4.75 21.94 -5.86
N VAL A 568 -5.08 22.69 -4.82
CA VAL A 568 -4.13 23.63 -4.19
C VAL A 568 -2.83 22.94 -3.81
N PRO A 569 -2.82 21.83 -3.05
CA PRO A 569 -1.54 21.28 -2.64
C PRO A 569 -0.71 20.83 -3.85
N SER A 570 -1.32 20.51 -5.00
CA SER A 570 -0.63 20.10 -6.25
C SER A 570 0.13 21.24 -6.88
N PHE A 571 -0.39 22.46 -6.78
CA PHE A 571 0.24 23.64 -7.35
C PHE A 571 1.26 24.28 -6.41
N VAL A 572 1.10 24.09 -5.10
CA VAL A 572 1.88 24.82 -4.09
C VAL A 572 2.80 23.92 -3.25
N GLY A 573 2.72 22.60 -3.46
CA GLY A 573 3.59 21.61 -2.80
C GLY A 573 3.37 21.45 -1.30
N SER A 574 2.13 21.68 -0.84
CA SER A 574 1.75 21.52 0.57
C SER A 574 1.38 20.07 0.91
N PRO A 575 1.62 19.62 2.16
CA PRO A 575 1.17 18.33 2.65
C PRO A 575 -0.32 18.34 2.94
N ASP A 576 -0.98 17.21 2.66
CA ASP A 576 -2.42 17.08 2.71
C ASP A 576 -2.83 15.65 3.09
N PHE A 577 -3.49 15.50 4.24
CA PHE A 577 -3.72 14.20 4.86
C PHE A 577 -5.22 13.87 4.89
N THR A 578 -5.58 12.74 4.30
CA THR A 578 -6.95 12.23 4.31
C THR A 578 -7.24 11.42 5.56
N LEU A 579 -8.28 11.82 6.29
CA LEU A 579 -8.73 11.19 7.51
C LEU A 579 -10.12 10.58 7.32
N SER A 580 -10.25 9.29 7.60
CA SER A 580 -11.56 8.64 7.74
C SER A 580 -12.17 9.02 9.09
N ILE A 581 -13.29 9.73 9.08
CA ILE A 581 -13.88 10.38 10.26
C ILE A 581 -15.24 9.81 10.66
N GLY A 582 -15.86 8.99 9.82
CA GLY A 582 -17.13 8.34 10.12
C GLY A 582 -17.60 7.44 8.99
N GLU A 583 -18.79 6.88 9.15
CA GLU A 583 -19.48 6.12 8.10
C GLU A 583 -20.96 6.50 8.08
N ILE A 584 -21.59 6.44 6.91
CA ILE A 584 -23.02 6.68 6.73
C ILE A 584 -23.71 5.46 6.18
N GLU A 585 -24.99 5.31 6.53
CA GLU A 585 -25.83 4.25 5.99
C GLU A 585 -26.38 4.61 4.61
N TYR A 586 -26.44 3.61 3.73
CA TYR A 586 -27.16 3.69 2.46
C TYR A 586 -27.85 2.35 2.19
N HIS A 587 -28.95 2.38 1.42
CA HIS A 587 -29.59 1.15 0.95
C HIS A 587 -28.91 0.67 -0.33
N SER A 588 -28.18 -0.44 -0.27
CA SER A 588 -27.50 -0.98 -1.44
C SER A 588 -28.49 -1.64 -2.40
N ARG A 589 -28.46 -1.23 -3.67
CA ARG A 589 -29.21 -1.94 -4.73
C ARG A 589 -28.62 -3.30 -5.11
N ILE A 590 -27.37 -3.59 -4.70
CA ILE A 590 -26.68 -4.83 -5.03
C ILE A 590 -27.01 -5.91 -4.00
N THR A 591 -26.90 -5.58 -2.71
CA THR A 591 -27.19 -6.54 -1.62
C THR A 591 -28.65 -6.49 -1.16
N ASN A 592 -29.39 -5.45 -1.56
CA ASN A 592 -30.74 -5.14 -1.09
C ASN A 592 -30.82 -5.04 0.45
N ARG A 593 -29.77 -4.49 1.06
CA ARG A 593 -29.63 -4.28 2.50
C ARG A 593 -29.08 -2.88 2.77
N THR A 594 -29.29 -2.40 3.98
CA THR A 594 -28.53 -1.26 4.49
C THR A 594 -27.07 -1.67 4.66
N GLU A 595 -26.19 -0.92 4.02
CA GLU A 595 -24.73 -1.04 4.10
C GLU A 595 -24.16 0.33 4.51
N VAL A 596 -22.85 0.40 4.76
CA VAL A 596 -22.19 1.65 5.21
C VAL A 596 -21.06 2.08 4.29
N LEU A 597 -20.89 3.39 4.11
CA LEU A 597 -19.78 3.98 3.35
C LEU A 597 -18.98 4.99 4.16
N PRO A 598 -17.66 5.10 3.91
CA PRO A 598 -16.80 6.03 4.62
C PRO A 598 -17.13 7.50 4.33
N VAL A 599 -17.09 8.30 5.39
CA VAL A 599 -16.98 9.76 5.33
C VAL A 599 -15.57 10.15 5.73
N SER A 600 -14.94 11.00 4.92
CA SER A 600 -13.56 11.44 5.11
C SER A 600 -13.42 12.93 4.90
N ALA A 601 -12.45 13.53 5.59
CA ALA A 601 -12.05 14.91 5.41
C ALA A 601 -10.53 14.99 5.29
N ASP A 602 -10.06 15.96 4.52
CA ASP A 602 -8.66 16.24 4.31
C ASP A 602 -8.22 17.39 5.22
N ILE A 603 -7.02 17.28 5.79
CA ILE A 603 -6.36 18.34 6.55
C ILE A 603 -5.07 18.77 5.85
N MET A 604 -4.97 20.05 5.50
CA MET A 604 -3.85 20.60 4.72
C MET A 604 -3.08 21.65 5.53
N GLY A 605 -1.76 21.41 5.64
CA GLY A 605 -0.78 22.30 6.27
C GLY A 605 0.10 22.99 5.24
N GLY A 606 1.00 23.87 5.66
CA GLY A 606 1.95 24.53 4.76
C GLY A 606 3.07 23.59 4.33
N LYS A 607 3.79 23.91 3.25
CA LYS A 607 4.95 23.13 2.79
C LYS A 607 5.93 22.89 3.96
N GLY A 608 6.24 21.63 4.23
CA GLY A 608 7.11 21.17 5.33
C GLY A 608 6.42 20.97 6.69
N CYS A 609 5.08 21.00 6.75
CA CYS A 609 4.30 20.86 7.99
C CYS A 609 3.86 19.42 8.35
N GLU A 610 4.45 18.37 7.78
CA GLU A 610 4.03 16.98 8.02
C GLU A 610 3.99 16.64 9.53
N GLY A 611 5.02 17.05 10.27
CA GLY A 611 5.12 16.82 11.71
C GLY A 611 4.02 17.51 12.51
N MET A 612 3.62 18.72 12.10
CA MET A 612 2.49 19.42 12.70
C MET A 612 1.19 18.66 12.45
N LEU A 613 0.94 18.22 11.20
CA LEU A 613 -0.27 17.46 10.86
C LEU A 613 -0.35 16.14 11.63
N PHE A 614 0.77 15.43 11.79
CA PHE A 614 0.82 14.23 12.63
C PHE A 614 0.56 14.54 14.11
N ASN A 615 1.03 15.67 14.63
CA ASN A 615 0.74 16.09 16.00
C ASN A 615 -0.76 16.43 16.19
N VAL A 616 -1.42 16.97 15.17
CA VAL A 616 -2.88 17.16 15.15
C VAL A 616 -3.59 15.80 15.22
N ILE A 617 -3.17 14.83 14.38
CA ILE A 617 -3.71 13.47 14.40
C ILE A 617 -3.53 12.81 15.77
N ASP A 618 -2.33 12.88 16.36
CA ASP A 618 -2.05 12.29 17.67
C ASP A 618 -2.96 12.87 18.76
N LYS A 619 -3.23 14.19 18.72
CA LYS A 619 -4.15 14.85 19.65
C LYS A 619 -5.60 14.40 19.45
N LEU A 620 -6.07 14.28 18.21
CA LEU A 620 -7.42 13.77 17.91
C LEU A 620 -7.59 12.31 18.37
N VAL A 621 -6.58 11.47 18.18
CA VAL A 621 -6.59 10.07 18.63
C VAL A 621 -6.59 10.02 20.16
N ALA A 622 -5.74 10.79 20.83
CA ALA A 622 -5.68 10.85 22.28
C ALA A 622 -7.00 11.36 22.90
N ALA A 623 -7.70 12.27 22.22
CA ALA A 623 -9.01 12.78 22.63
C ALA A 623 -10.17 11.83 22.27
N GLY A 624 -9.91 10.69 21.63
CA GLY A 624 -10.94 9.76 21.17
C GLY A 624 -11.83 10.30 20.05
N LYS A 625 -11.38 11.35 19.34
CA LYS A 625 -12.09 12.02 18.24
C LYS A 625 -11.71 11.46 16.86
N LEU A 626 -10.63 10.68 16.78
CA LEU A 626 -10.23 9.91 15.61
C LEU A 626 -9.80 8.52 16.07
N LYS A 627 -10.13 7.48 15.30
CA LYS A 627 -9.64 6.13 15.60
C LYS A 627 -8.15 6.02 15.26
N GLY A 628 -7.36 5.35 16.10
CA GLY A 628 -5.94 5.10 15.80
C GLY A 628 -5.71 3.95 14.81
N LYS A 629 -6.67 3.02 14.71
CA LYS A 629 -6.64 1.88 13.78
C LYS A 629 -8.04 1.59 13.23
N LEU A 630 -8.14 1.46 11.91
CA LEU A 630 -9.37 1.11 11.20
C LEU A 630 -9.44 -0.40 10.87
N HIS A 631 -10.64 -0.94 10.77
CA HIS A 631 -10.88 -2.33 10.36
C HIS A 631 -10.81 -2.52 8.84
N THR A 632 -10.46 -3.73 8.42
CA THR A 632 -10.62 -4.23 7.05
C THR A 632 -12.09 -4.55 6.75
N GLY A 633 -12.41 -4.75 5.47
CA GLY A 633 -13.71 -5.26 5.04
C GLY A 633 -14.78 -4.18 4.93
N LYS A 634 -16.03 -4.53 5.21
CA LYS A 634 -17.22 -3.72 4.86
C LYS A 634 -17.37 -2.40 5.62
N SER A 635 -16.93 -2.34 6.88
CA SER A 635 -17.09 -1.18 7.76
C SER A 635 -15.74 -0.75 8.35
N LEU A 636 -15.60 0.54 8.63
CA LEU A 636 -14.42 1.11 9.27
C LEU A 636 -14.22 0.63 10.70
N TYR A 637 -15.32 0.29 11.37
CA TYR A 637 -15.36 0.01 12.80
C TYR A 637 -15.70 -1.45 13.13
N GLY A 638 -15.82 -2.29 12.09
CA GLY A 638 -16.30 -3.66 12.22
C GLY A 638 -17.83 -3.72 12.24
N LEU A 639 -18.39 -4.84 11.80
CA LEU A 639 -19.82 -5.12 11.92
C LEU A 639 -20.05 -5.84 13.26
N ASN A 640 -20.94 -5.30 14.11
CA ASN A 640 -21.41 -5.97 15.32
C ASN A 640 -22.38 -7.10 14.98
#